data_AF-A0A560GH24-F1
#
_entry.id   AF-A0A560GH24-F1
#
_cell.length_a   1.000
_cell.length_b   1.000
_cell.length_c   1.000
_cell.angle_alpha   90.00
_cell.angle_beta   90.00
_cell.angle_gamma   90.00
#
_symmetry.space_group_name_H-M   'P 1'
#
loop_
_entity.id
_entity.type
_entity.pdbx_description
1 polymer ?
#
loop_
_entity_poly.entity_id
_entity_poly.type
_entity_poly.pdbx_seq_one_letter_code
_entity_poly.pdbx_strand_id
1 'polypeptide(L)'
;MADRQPLTINDQLVYCHSMPGKDVPSGINSVILQSNTQNDKQKTISGLHIVIDDKDDGNNIYSITVPTGATLLGKDKSWQKVAKLTVVCDTLTIRCRWWLPETDVVIYARKVEFVGSGCLDTSPPAWSLPKALDSVGKTPGAKGADGHAGGDVNFYVADIAVPRGSTLARIITDGGDGQGGGHGQDGADGKNASGHLYLSDDYVDRSSHTDTGMRTTVAVKLGKHTGKTVLGIHRTWKVAEFITGSKNLSGTNQPPTDGDPAVAPGDSGDGGTAGQLTTNDTRAAALWSGRAGKPGPLAPRARGGSGGNPRESVYYECTYYHEVHLWGSDDNSGSAEVKATSYSTKDGKSFDAKPGVEGRAILAKMVTTDANIWLHPSLVPLIMDFIRERYLSDDRGEVRRLLDIYMPVFLEDLPAAGEFWKRKDIAYWRATQTEMATLSQRLASHLDYFGHPAGYAPLLSLSSSFQLYRMEIDMALEVLLFSGWVLAKQQAQGQAAESAEAAARLLCKENGKLAARIQDAETKADKLKPRILDLVRSQNNVQAKLDTEYTRLYNEAAKDAAKIAQIKFAANLAAALCQVIPYGQPILGGATSMAAEATDFLDTDPAEVIKSLKTKFSDTIDAYKAANKQTEEVVKKAKDEAKELAGAEGGKKLTVQDIKRLSETKPSAWSTAGKGLAPAYAHLKKAYETAQLPQAVIDAHITKLAAQDTVWKELSAEIADLIRERASVHDDIIQLGQQVGQDYADLVGNLDSLAGLFDKEVSARTRLLSNNALTVVEGMRDRARFTLTEALYNVVRAFESALFKPIVINWSLDTIYEQVNTLLSNKPLHAWTDKDVSDRVATLKPLFMANLRDIRRGLIRDLEKLDAVDRTVSFEIDDDLGDVIATLNRGESATVSTLALGVIEPDWERQLLADLDLKGIKFAKGDVPDRGEVEIIVEVDELGVVRNGDKLYALRLPVPLVKSFRYDFKDAKIGKAQQSAFSKDLIDLILGDTNDRIRQKMAMPSAWTSLTLKAIFKVPHKATIPQIERLDFAMVISSLKAAKQVVLDASSTDGFSAFSVQGVPYTQAYQVMNGTRTEVELSAADLATPGRQFDKWLIHQGSARKEEKAPTFKLLLNRHTKVEAVFKPAPDNTTARA
;
A
#
# COMPACT_ATOMS: atom_id res chain seq x y z
N MET A 1 26.23 27.88 25.22
CA MET A 1 25.04 27.07 25.56
C MET A 1 23.93 27.61 24.69
N ALA A 2 23.51 26.83 23.71
CA ALA A 2 22.63 27.28 22.62
C ALA A 2 21.24 27.70 23.13
N ASP A 3 20.67 28.68 22.45
CA ASP A 3 19.34 29.29 22.62
C ASP A 3 18.25 28.27 22.97
N ARG A 4 18.00 28.07 24.26
CA ARG A 4 16.77 27.42 24.71
C ARG A 4 15.68 28.49 24.73
N GLN A 5 14.75 28.41 23.78
CA GLN A 5 13.53 29.22 23.83
C GLN A 5 12.80 29.00 25.17
N PRO A 6 12.20 30.05 25.76
CA PRO A 6 11.41 29.91 26.98
C PRO A 6 10.26 28.94 26.73
N LEU A 7 10.08 27.98 27.64
CA LEU A 7 9.03 26.97 27.53
C LEU A 7 7.68 27.58 27.91
N THR A 8 6.63 27.23 27.18
CA THR A 8 5.23 27.55 27.51
C THR A 8 4.55 26.38 28.21
N ILE A 9 3.34 26.59 28.75
CA ILE A 9 2.49 25.49 29.27
C ILE A 9 2.20 24.45 28.19
N ASN A 10 2.05 24.87 26.92
CA ASN A 10 1.78 23.97 25.81
C ASN A 10 2.93 22.98 25.55
N ASP A 11 4.17 23.39 25.81
CA ASP A 11 5.36 22.53 25.67
C ASP A 11 5.45 21.45 26.76
N GLN A 12 4.65 21.56 27.82
CA GLN A 12 4.58 20.60 28.92
C GLN A 12 3.42 19.60 28.78
N LEU A 13 2.58 19.75 27.74
CA LEU A 13 1.40 18.90 27.54
C LEU A 13 1.77 17.49 27.12
N VAL A 14 1.23 16.52 27.85
CA VAL A 14 1.26 15.10 27.53
C VAL A 14 0.00 14.74 26.76
N TYR A 15 0.18 14.07 25.63
CA TYR A 15 -0.93 13.55 24.84
C TYR A 15 -1.03 12.06 25.13
N CYS A 16 -2.15 11.59 25.69
CA CYS A 16 -2.39 10.15 25.77
C CYS A 16 -2.44 9.59 24.35
N HIS A 17 -1.74 8.49 24.10
CA HIS A 17 -1.68 7.87 22.78
C HIS A 17 -1.48 6.35 22.90
N SER A 18 -2.56 5.59 23.01
CA SER A 18 -2.56 4.15 22.80
C SER A 18 -2.91 3.86 21.35
N MET A 19 -1.92 3.45 20.56
CA MET A 19 -2.08 2.91 19.21
C MET A 19 -1.77 1.41 19.21
N PRO A 20 -2.19 0.67 18.17
CA PRO A 20 -1.58 -0.61 17.81
C PRO A 20 -0.05 -0.55 17.91
N GLY A 21 0.55 -1.37 18.76
CA GLY A 21 2.01 -1.35 18.97
C GLY A 21 2.79 -1.85 17.75
N LYS A 22 4.05 -1.43 17.62
CA LYS A 22 5.01 -1.92 16.59
C LYS A 22 5.23 -3.44 16.60
N ASP A 23 4.84 -4.11 17.69
CA ASP A 23 5.03 -5.55 17.90
C ASP A 23 3.87 -6.42 17.39
N VAL A 24 2.85 -5.83 16.71
CA VAL A 24 1.90 -6.65 15.95
C VAL A 24 2.67 -7.23 14.76
N PRO A 25 2.76 -8.57 14.62
CA PRO A 25 3.50 -9.17 13.52
C PRO A 25 2.89 -8.70 12.21
N SER A 26 3.70 -8.01 11.40
CA SER A 26 3.33 -7.55 10.06
C SER A 26 3.05 -8.76 9.16
N GLY A 27 1.83 -9.28 9.24
CA GLY A 27 1.36 -10.40 8.43
C GLY A 27 1.26 -10.05 6.95
N ILE A 28 1.34 -8.78 6.58
CA ILE A 28 1.17 -8.28 5.20
C ILE A 28 2.41 -8.52 4.32
N ASN A 29 3.52 -8.98 4.91
CA ASN A 29 4.63 -9.58 4.15
C ASN A 29 4.34 -11.02 3.70
N SER A 30 3.16 -11.59 4.01
CA SER A 30 2.80 -12.95 3.60
C SER A 30 2.80 -13.06 2.08
N VAL A 31 3.74 -13.83 1.54
CA VAL A 31 3.72 -14.22 0.13
C VAL A 31 2.54 -15.17 -0.06
N ILE A 32 1.60 -14.78 -0.93
CA ILE A 32 0.46 -15.61 -1.29
C ILE A 32 0.80 -16.36 -2.58
N LEU A 33 0.77 -17.70 -2.52
CA LEU A 33 0.85 -18.56 -3.69
C LEU A 33 -0.55 -19.06 -4.04
N GLN A 34 -1.09 -18.62 -5.17
CA GLN A 34 -2.38 -19.09 -5.69
C GLN A 34 -2.17 -19.98 -6.92
N SER A 35 -2.77 -21.17 -6.89
CA SER A 35 -2.91 -22.01 -8.09
C SER A 35 -4.27 -21.71 -8.72
N ASN A 36 -4.32 -21.56 -10.04
CA ASN A 36 -5.59 -21.33 -10.72
C ASN A 36 -6.49 -22.57 -10.50
N THR A 37 -7.70 -22.37 -9.95
CA THR A 37 -8.62 -23.45 -9.52
C THR A 37 -9.04 -24.42 -10.63
N GLN A 38 -8.71 -24.13 -11.89
CA GLN A 38 -8.96 -24.99 -13.04
C GLN A 38 -7.69 -25.63 -13.66
N ASN A 39 -6.47 -25.22 -13.28
CA ASN A 39 -5.24 -25.73 -13.89
C ASN A 39 -3.99 -25.54 -12.98
N ASP A 40 -3.51 -26.64 -12.39
CA ASP A 40 -2.31 -26.68 -11.53
C ASP A 40 -1.00 -26.24 -12.24
N LYS A 41 -1.02 -26.08 -13.56
CA LYS A 41 0.15 -25.63 -14.36
C LYS A 41 0.27 -24.11 -14.44
N GLN A 42 -0.69 -23.34 -13.92
CA GLN A 42 -0.63 -21.88 -13.88
C GLN A 42 -0.61 -21.41 -12.43
N LYS A 43 0.46 -20.71 -12.05
CA LYS A 43 0.66 -20.22 -10.69
C LYS A 43 0.82 -18.70 -10.68
N THR A 44 0.26 -18.07 -9.66
CA THR A 44 0.46 -16.64 -9.37
C THR A 44 1.05 -16.51 -7.97
N ILE A 45 2.11 -15.72 -7.86
CA ILE A 45 2.72 -15.32 -6.60
C ILE A 45 2.47 -13.83 -6.41
N SER A 46 1.93 -13.44 -5.27
CA SER A 46 1.78 -12.04 -4.90
C SER A 46 2.31 -11.74 -3.50
N GLY A 47 2.87 -10.55 -3.31
CA GLY A 47 3.36 -10.08 -2.00
C GLY A 47 4.08 -8.74 -2.12
N LEU A 48 4.28 -8.02 -1.01
CA LEU A 48 5.01 -6.74 -1.06
C LEU A 48 6.49 -6.94 -1.34
N HIS A 49 7.14 -7.82 -0.58
CA HIS A 49 8.54 -8.18 -0.79
C HIS A 49 8.67 -9.68 -0.97
N ILE A 50 9.02 -10.10 -2.19
CA ILE A 50 9.29 -11.50 -2.52
C ILE A 50 10.78 -11.70 -2.55
N VAL A 51 11.27 -12.65 -1.75
CA VAL A 51 12.68 -13.06 -1.74
C VAL A 51 12.77 -14.48 -2.28
N ILE A 52 13.60 -14.66 -3.30
CA ILE A 52 13.96 -15.97 -3.85
C ILE A 52 15.36 -16.32 -3.35
N ASP A 53 15.42 -17.30 -2.46
CA ASP A 53 16.64 -17.76 -1.78
C ASP A 53 16.57 -19.30 -1.69
N ASP A 54 17.68 -19.97 -1.99
CA ASP A 54 17.81 -21.44 -1.92
C ASP A 54 18.03 -21.96 -0.50
N LYS A 55 18.20 -21.04 0.47
CA LYS A 55 18.39 -21.31 1.90
C LYS A 55 17.19 -20.94 2.77
N ASP A 56 16.12 -20.39 2.19
CA ASP A 56 14.92 -20.03 2.92
C ASP A 56 13.90 -21.18 2.91
N ASP A 57 13.98 -22.04 3.94
CA ASP A 57 13.09 -23.19 4.13
C ASP A 57 11.64 -22.77 4.48
N GLY A 58 11.40 -21.49 4.80
CA GLY A 58 10.10 -20.98 5.26
C GLY A 58 9.12 -20.63 4.13
N ASN A 59 9.62 -20.29 2.94
CA ASN A 59 8.81 -19.88 1.80
C ASN A 59 8.94 -20.90 0.66
N ASN A 60 7.94 -21.77 0.49
CA ASN A 60 7.85 -22.82 -0.55
C ASN A 60 7.95 -22.31 -2.02
N ILE A 61 8.33 -21.06 -2.28
CA ILE A 61 8.46 -20.46 -3.61
C ILE A 61 9.62 -21.10 -4.38
N TYR A 62 10.76 -21.35 -3.73
CA TYR A 62 11.87 -22.07 -4.36
C TYR A 62 11.50 -23.54 -4.66
N SER A 63 10.61 -24.15 -3.87
CA SER A 63 10.11 -25.52 -4.14
C SER A 63 9.28 -25.64 -5.43
N ILE A 64 8.84 -24.52 -6.03
CA ILE A 64 8.24 -24.49 -7.37
C ILE A 64 9.28 -24.91 -8.43
N THR A 65 10.58 -24.79 -8.14
CA THR A 65 11.69 -24.88 -9.11
C THR A 65 12.52 -26.14 -9.13
N VAL A 66 12.61 -26.93 -8.04
CA VAL A 66 13.57 -28.05 -8.00
C VAL A 66 13.05 -29.28 -7.25
N PRO A 67 13.24 -30.51 -7.77
CA PRO A 67 13.32 -31.69 -6.92
C PRO A 67 14.57 -31.57 -6.06
N THR A 68 14.41 -31.47 -4.73
CA THR A 68 15.54 -31.58 -3.79
C THR A 68 16.34 -32.84 -4.14
N GLY A 69 17.68 -32.73 -4.19
CA GLY A 69 18.60 -33.75 -4.73
C GLY A 69 18.44 -35.17 -4.18
N ALA A 70 17.65 -35.39 -3.14
CA ALA A 70 17.21 -36.70 -2.65
C ALA A 70 16.21 -37.43 -3.59
N THR A 71 15.52 -36.75 -4.50
CA THR A 71 14.46 -37.36 -5.34
C THR A 71 14.92 -37.85 -6.71
N LEU A 72 16.13 -37.55 -7.16
CA LEU A 72 16.68 -38.15 -8.39
C LEU A 72 16.95 -39.67 -8.24
N LEU A 73 16.96 -40.18 -7.01
CA LEU A 73 17.09 -41.61 -6.68
C LEU A 73 15.78 -42.24 -6.18
N GLY A 74 14.71 -41.45 -5.98
CA GLY A 74 13.43 -41.90 -5.44
C GLY A 74 12.34 -41.90 -6.52
N LYS A 75 11.97 -43.10 -6.99
CA LYS A 75 10.70 -43.31 -7.71
C LYS A 75 9.55 -42.78 -6.83
N ASP A 76 8.66 -41.97 -7.40
CA ASP A 76 7.28 -41.64 -6.93
C ASP A 76 6.91 -40.19 -6.56
N LYS A 77 7.62 -39.15 -7.01
CA LYS A 77 6.98 -37.82 -7.18
C LYS A 77 7.22 -37.26 -8.56
N SER A 78 6.23 -37.41 -9.44
CA SER A 78 6.19 -36.80 -10.77
C SER A 78 6.35 -35.28 -10.65
N TRP A 79 7.38 -34.74 -11.30
CA TRP A 79 7.56 -33.30 -11.50
C TRP A 79 6.29 -32.69 -12.10
N GLN A 80 5.65 -31.76 -11.38
CA GLN A 80 4.56 -30.97 -11.95
C GLN A 80 5.16 -29.77 -12.68
N LYS A 81 5.22 -29.85 -14.01
CA LYS A 81 5.62 -28.74 -14.88
C LYS A 81 4.66 -27.56 -14.70
N VAL A 82 5.17 -26.43 -14.22
CA VAL A 82 4.49 -25.13 -14.28
C VAL A 82 4.64 -24.61 -15.70
N ALA A 83 3.54 -24.39 -16.40
CA ALA A 83 3.56 -23.85 -17.75
C ALA A 83 3.66 -22.31 -17.74
N LYS A 84 3.03 -21.67 -16.75
CA LYS A 84 3.04 -20.21 -16.61
C LYS A 84 3.15 -19.78 -15.15
N LEU A 85 4.04 -18.84 -14.89
CA LEU A 85 4.23 -18.21 -13.58
C LEU A 85 4.03 -16.70 -13.69
N THR A 86 3.11 -16.16 -12.91
CA THR A 86 2.94 -14.71 -12.77
C THR A 86 3.42 -14.27 -11.38
N VAL A 87 4.30 -13.28 -11.33
CA VAL A 87 4.83 -12.70 -10.09
C VAL A 87 4.37 -11.24 -10.01
N VAL A 88 3.70 -10.89 -8.91
CA VAL A 88 3.16 -9.55 -8.66
C VAL A 88 3.66 -9.05 -7.31
N CYS A 89 4.56 -8.08 -7.30
CA CYS A 89 5.10 -7.58 -6.04
C CYS A 89 5.55 -6.12 -6.09
N ASP A 90 5.81 -5.52 -4.93
CA ASP A 90 6.52 -4.24 -4.93
C ASP A 90 8.01 -4.46 -5.21
N THR A 91 8.65 -5.33 -4.43
CA THR A 91 10.07 -5.65 -4.54
C THR A 91 10.28 -7.14 -4.73
N LEU A 92 11.02 -7.53 -5.78
CA LEU A 92 11.49 -8.89 -6.01
C LEU A 92 13.00 -8.96 -5.82
N THR A 93 13.47 -9.72 -4.84
CA THR A 93 14.90 -9.96 -4.61
C THR A 93 15.25 -11.38 -5.02
N ILE A 94 16.15 -11.55 -5.99
CA ILE A 94 16.64 -12.86 -6.46
C ILE A 94 18.08 -13.03 -5.99
N ARG A 95 18.32 -13.97 -5.08
CA ARG A 95 19.63 -14.24 -4.47
C ARG A 95 20.34 -15.46 -5.07
N CYS A 96 19.58 -16.42 -5.58
CA CYS A 96 20.06 -17.67 -6.17
C CYS A 96 19.63 -17.82 -7.64
N ARG A 97 20.10 -18.88 -8.32
CA ARG A 97 19.58 -19.24 -9.66
C ARG A 97 18.16 -19.77 -9.50
N TRP A 98 17.19 -19.00 -9.96
CA TRP A 98 15.78 -19.36 -9.96
C TRP A 98 15.42 -20.03 -11.29
N TRP A 99 15.52 -21.37 -11.31
CA TRP A 99 15.40 -22.16 -12.54
C TRP A 99 13.97 -22.68 -12.75
N LEU A 100 13.31 -22.19 -13.78
CA LEU A 100 11.91 -22.44 -14.14
C LEU A 100 11.84 -23.04 -15.56
N PRO A 101 12.27 -24.30 -15.76
CA PRO A 101 12.47 -24.86 -17.09
C PRO A 101 11.18 -24.82 -17.93
N GLU A 102 11.29 -24.28 -19.15
CA GLU A 102 10.20 -24.18 -20.13
C GLU A 102 8.95 -23.46 -19.61
N THR A 103 9.11 -22.59 -18.62
CA THR A 103 8.00 -21.86 -17.99
C THR A 103 7.90 -20.46 -18.57
N ASP A 104 6.69 -20.05 -18.95
CA ASP A 104 6.43 -18.66 -19.31
C ASP A 104 6.31 -17.81 -18.04
N VAL A 105 7.22 -16.87 -17.85
CA VAL A 105 7.29 -16.04 -16.65
C VAL A 105 6.81 -14.64 -16.96
N VAL A 106 5.95 -14.11 -16.10
CA VAL A 106 5.49 -12.72 -16.15
C VAL A 106 5.78 -12.05 -14.82
N ILE A 107 6.51 -10.94 -14.83
CA ILE A 107 6.90 -10.20 -13.63
C ILE A 107 6.35 -8.78 -13.69
N TYR A 108 5.61 -8.41 -12.65
CA TYR A 108 5.16 -7.05 -12.35
C TYR A 108 5.80 -6.63 -11.03
N ALA A 109 6.78 -5.73 -11.08
CA ALA A 109 7.46 -5.27 -9.88
C ALA A 109 7.87 -3.81 -9.96
N ARG A 110 7.71 -3.05 -8.87
CA ARG A 110 8.33 -1.72 -8.81
C ARG A 110 9.84 -1.84 -8.87
N LYS A 111 10.41 -2.75 -8.10
CA LYS A 111 11.85 -2.95 -8.02
C LYS A 111 12.21 -4.43 -8.14
N VAL A 112 13.20 -4.73 -8.99
CA VAL A 112 13.85 -6.05 -9.01
C VAL A 112 15.31 -5.92 -8.61
N GLU A 113 15.73 -6.71 -7.63
CA GLU A 113 17.10 -6.72 -7.14
C GLU A 113 17.74 -8.08 -7.37
N PHE A 114 18.77 -8.12 -8.22
CA PHE A 114 19.63 -9.29 -8.33
C PHE A 114 20.79 -9.17 -7.34
N VAL A 115 20.93 -10.14 -6.45
CA VAL A 115 21.97 -10.16 -5.41
C VAL A 115 22.94 -11.30 -5.68
N GLY A 116 24.24 -11.04 -5.61
CA GLY A 116 25.28 -12.06 -5.82
C GLY A 116 25.17 -12.75 -7.19
N SER A 117 24.97 -14.06 -7.18
CA SER A 117 24.78 -14.91 -8.37
C SER A 117 23.32 -15.07 -8.78
N GLY A 118 22.39 -14.33 -8.18
CA GLY A 118 20.97 -14.40 -8.50
C GLY A 118 20.67 -14.21 -9.98
N CYS A 119 19.84 -15.07 -10.56
CA CYS A 119 19.35 -14.97 -11.94
C CYS A 119 18.02 -15.73 -12.10
N LEU A 120 17.22 -15.30 -13.07
CA LEU A 120 16.02 -15.98 -13.55
C LEU A 120 16.37 -16.78 -14.80
N ASP A 121 16.05 -18.07 -14.82
CA ASP A 121 16.45 -18.99 -15.88
C ASP A 121 15.29 -19.89 -16.30
N THR A 122 14.81 -19.75 -17.54
CA THR A 122 13.71 -20.56 -18.09
C THR A 122 14.18 -21.63 -19.08
N SER A 123 15.49 -21.87 -19.17
CA SER A 123 16.05 -22.84 -20.12
C SER A 123 15.65 -24.27 -19.75
N PRO A 124 15.35 -25.12 -20.75
CA PRO A 124 14.97 -26.51 -20.52
C PRO A 124 16.13 -27.32 -19.92
N PRO A 125 15.83 -28.43 -19.23
CA PRO A 125 16.86 -29.36 -18.80
C PRO A 125 17.57 -29.99 -20.00
N ALA A 126 18.85 -30.32 -19.82
CA ALA A 126 19.56 -31.15 -20.79
C ALA A 126 18.94 -32.55 -20.87
N TRP A 127 19.07 -33.19 -22.03
CA TRP A 127 18.65 -34.58 -22.20
C TRP A 127 19.34 -35.50 -21.18
N SER A 128 18.55 -36.35 -20.52
CA SER A 128 19.06 -37.34 -19.56
C SER A 128 19.99 -38.37 -20.22
N LEU A 129 19.84 -38.57 -21.54
CA LEU A 129 20.71 -39.38 -22.37
C LEU A 129 21.35 -38.51 -23.46
N PRO A 130 22.69 -38.56 -23.64
CA PRO A 130 23.39 -37.72 -24.60
C PRO A 130 23.06 -38.04 -26.07
N LYS A 131 22.51 -39.24 -26.34
CA LYS A 131 22.09 -39.67 -27.67
C LYS A 131 20.88 -40.61 -27.61
N ALA A 132 20.19 -40.73 -28.74
CA ALA A 132 19.12 -41.70 -28.94
C ALA A 132 19.65 -43.14 -29.05
N LEU A 133 18.75 -44.11 -29.06
CA LEU A 133 19.09 -45.53 -29.06
C LEU A 133 19.83 -45.94 -30.33
N ASP A 134 20.93 -46.69 -30.17
CA ASP A 134 21.69 -47.27 -31.26
C ASP A 134 20.88 -48.33 -32.01
N SER A 135 21.30 -48.65 -33.23
CA SER A 135 20.69 -49.71 -34.03
C SER A 135 20.77 -51.07 -33.31
N VAL A 136 19.74 -51.89 -33.50
CA VAL A 136 19.68 -53.27 -32.99
C VAL A 136 19.19 -54.18 -34.12
N GLY A 137 20.01 -55.17 -34.48
CA GLY A 137 19.72 -56.05 -35.62
C GLY A 137 19.59 -55.25 -36.91
N LYS A 138 18.44 -55.35 -37.59
CA LYS A 138 18.17 -54.62 -38.84
C LYS A 138 17.49 -53.26 -38.64
N THR A 139 17.22 -52.86 -37.39
CA THR A 139 16.54 -51.60 -37.07
C THR A 139 17.56 -50.46 -37.04
N PRO A 140 17.37 -49.38 -37.83
CA PRO A 140 18.22 -48.19 -37.80
C PRO A 140 18.39 -47.58 -36.41
N GLY A 141 19.47 -46.82 -36.21
CA GLY A 141 19.62 -45.96 -35.05
C GLY A 141 18.44 -44.98 -34.96
N ALA A 142 17.95 -44.72 -33.74
CA ALA A 142 16.85 -43.79 -33.53
C ALA A 142 17.29 -42.34 -33.77
N LYS A 143 16.39 -41.51 -34.31
CA LYS A 143 16.62 -40.07 -34.44
C LYS A 143 16.76 -39.45 -33.03
N GLY A 144 17.72 -38.54 -32.86
CA GLY A 144 17.82 -37.69 -31.69
C GLY A 144 16.57 -36.81 -31.53
N ALA A 145 16.08 -36.67 -30.30
CA ALA A 145 15.03 -35.71 -29.98
C ALA A 145 15.50 -34.26 -30.19
N ASP A 146 14.62 -33.41 -30.74
CA ASP A 146 14.90 -32.00 -30.96
C ASP A 146 14.88 -31.24 -29.63
N GLY A 147 15.81 -30.30 -29.44
CA GLY A 147 15.94 -29.50 -28.23
C GLY A 147 14.66 -28.72 -27.92
N HIS A 148 14.31 -28.67 -26.64
CA HIS A 148 13.11 -27.97 -26.20
C HIS A 148 13.29 -26.44 -26.28
N ALA A 149 12.18 -25.70 -26.45
CA ALA A 149 12.23 -24.25 -26.45
C ALA A 149 12.44 -23.70 -25.02
N GLY A 150 13.16 -22.57 -24.91
CA GLY A 150 13.20 -21.78 -23.68
C GLY A 150 11.84 -21.13 -23.38
N GLY A 151 11.50 -20.95 -22.11
CA GLY A 151 10.26 -20.26 -21.72
C GLY A 151 10.33 -18.74 -21.95
N ASP A 152 9.21 -18.12 -22.32
CA ASP A 152 9.15 -16.68 -22.56
C ASP A 152 9.18 -15.88 -21.23
N VAL A 153 9.75 -14.67 -21.26
CA VAL A 153 9.79 -13.78 -20.09
C VAL A 153 9.19 -12.43 -20.44
N ASN A 154 8.10 -12.07 -19.76
CA ASN A 154 7.52 -10.74 -19.79
C ASN A 154 7.91 -9.99 -18.51
N PHE A 155 8.74 -8.95 -18.65
CA PHE A 155 9.42 -8.29 -17.54
C PHE A 155 9.03 -6.82 -17.47
N TYR A 156 8.04 -6.49 -16.63
CA TYR A 156 7.49 -5.15 -16.46
C TYR A 156 7.91 -4.56 -15.11
N VAL A 157 8.86 -3.62 -15.15
CA VAL A 157 9.50 -3.11 -13.93
C VAL A 157 9.69 -1.59 -13.95
N ALA A 158 9.70 -0.97 -12.76
CA ALA A 158 10.04 0.45 -12.63
C ALA A 158 11.55 0.66 -12.41
N ASP A 159 12.19 -0.23 -11.64
CA ASP A 159 13.60 -0.16 -11.31
C ASP A 159 14.28 -1.53 -11.23
N ILE A 160 15.56 -1.57 -11.63
CA ILE A 160 16.41 -2.76 -11.59
C ILE A 160 17.72 -2.43 -10.89
N ALA A 161 18.00 -3.15 -9.81
CA ALA A 161 19.28 -3.10 -9.10
C ALA A 161 20.09 -4.38 -9.39
N VAL A 162 21.36 -4.18 -9.77
CA VAL A 162 22.34 -5.25 -9.96
C VAL A 162 23.61 -4.95 -9.17
N PRO A 163 24.43 -5.96 -8.82
CA PRO A 163 25.69 -5.73 -8.14
C PRO A 163 26.60 -4.84 -8.99
N ARG A 164 27.24 -3.83 -8.37
CA ARG A 164 28.11 -2.88 -9.08
C ARG A 164 29.19 -3.63 -9.89
N GLY A 165 29.31 -3.28 -11.17
CA GLY A 165 30.30 -3.88 -12.08
C GLY A 165 29.92 -5.23 -12.70
N SER A 166 28.75 -5.79 -12.37
CA SER A 166 28.27 -7.03 -12.98
C SER A 166 27.73 -6.79 -14.40
N THR A 167 28.30 -7.49 -15.38
CA THR A 167 27.77 -7.60 -16.76
C THR A 167 27.16 -8.97 -17.06
N LEU A 168 27.07 -9.84 -16.05
CA LEU A 168 26.49 -11.17 -16.19
C LEU A 168 25.01 -11.08 -16.57
N ALA A 169 24.59 -11.94 -17.50
CA ALA A 169 23.18 -12.13 -17.80
C ALA A 169 22.44 -12.59 -16.54
N ARG A 170 21.32 -11.96 -16.24
CA ARG A 170 20.44 -12.19 -15.09
C ARG A 170 19.09 -12.77 -15.50
N ILE A 171 18.72 -12.63 -16.77
CA ILE A 171 17.50 -13.20 -17.35
C ILE A 171 17.96 -14.14 -18.47
N ILE A 172 17.72 -15.44 -18.33
CA ILE A 172 18.19 -16.47 -19.26
C ILE A 172 16.98 -17.20 -19.82
N THR A 173 16.83 -17.17 -21.15
CA THR A 173 15.76 -17.83 -21.89
C THR A 173 16.33 -18.71 -23.01
N ASP A 174 17.54 -19.24 -22.83
CA ASP A 174 18.24 -20.03 -23.85
C ASP A 174 17.43 -21.30 -24.20
N GLY A 175 17.45 -21.70 -25.48
CA GLY A 175 16.87 -22.95 -25.95
C GLY A 175 17.74 -24.17 -25.59
N GLY A 176 17.12 -25.34 -25.51
CA GLY A 176 17.81 -26.59 -25.19
C GLY A 176 18.57 -27.17 -26.38
N ASP A 177 19.68 -27.85 -26.12
CA ASP A 177 20.42 -28.56 -27.17
C ASP A 177 19.64 -29.77 -27.69
N GLY A 178 19.80 -30.08 -28.98
CA GLY A 178 19.30 -31.30 -29.59
C GLY A 178 20.03 -32.55 -29.06
N GLN A 179 19.33 -33.68 -29.05
CA GLN A 179 19.93 -34.96 -28.68
C GLN A 179 20.74 -35.53 -29.85
N GLY A 180 21.87 -36.20 -29.58
CA GLY A 180 22.61 -36.93 -30.61
C GLY A 180 21.80 -38.07 -31.23
N GLY A 181 22.03 -38.36 -32.51
CA GLY A 181 21.43 -39.52 -33.17
C GLY A 181 22.00 -40.85 -32.67
N GLY A 182 21.21 -41.91 -32.70
CA GLY A 182 21.68 -43.27 -32.42
C GLY A 182 22.69 -43.74 -33.47
N HIS A 183 23.71 -44.49 -33.06
CA HIS A 183 24.70 -45.03 -33.98
C HIS A 183 24.07 -46.10 -34.88
N GLY A 184 24.58 -46.20 -36.11
CA GLY A 184 24.29 -47.32 -37.01
C GLY A 184 25.19 -48.53 -36.73
N GLN A 185 25.06 -49.56 -37.55
CA GLN A 185 25.95 -50.74 -37.52
C GLN A 185 26.61 -50.92 -38.87
N ASP A 186 27.91 -51.20 -38.85
CA ASP A 186 28.64 -51.53 -40.08
C ASP A 186 28.15 -52.86 -40.65
N GLY A 187 28.14 -52.97 -41.97
CA GLY A 187 27.82 -54.21 -42.67
C GLY A 187 28.97 -55.21 -42.53
N ALA A 188 28.65 -56.50 -42.46
CA ALA A 188 29.65 -57.55 -42.48
C ALA A 188 30.34 -57.61 -43.85
N ASP A 189 31.66 -57.76 -43.87
CA ASP A 189 32.41 -57.98 -45.11
C ASP A 189 31.96 -59.28 -45.79
N GLY A 190 31.90 -59.23 -47.11
CA GLY A 190 31.66 -60.38 -47.96
C GLY A 190 32.75 -61.42 -47.80
N LYS A 191 32.37 -62.69 -47.90
CA LYS A 191 33.34 -63.79 -47.81
C LYS A 191 34.18 -63.81 -49.08
N ASN A 192 35.50 -63.87 -48.91
CA ASN A 192 36.42 -64.11 -50.01
C ASN A 192 36.18 -65.51 -50.60
N ALA A 193 36.54 -65.69 -51.87
CA ALA A 193 36.60 -67.01 -52.47
C ALA A 193 37.61 -67.89 -51.71
N SER A 194 37.27 -69.16 -51.53
CA SER A 194 38.14 -70.11 -50.80
C SER A 194 39.39 -70.54 -51.58
N GLY A 195 39.52 -70.14 -52.85
CA GLY A 195 40.69 -70.31 -53.68
C GLY A 195 40.49 -69.79 -55.10
N HIS A 196 41.55 -69.75 -55.90
CA HIS A 196 41.48 -69.41 -57.32
C HIS A 196 42.64 -70.04 -58.09
N LEU A 197 42.51 -70.06 -59.42
CA LEU A 197 43.52 -70.54 -60.35
C LEU A 197 44.20 -69.35 -61.03
N TYR A 198 45.52 -69.38 -61.09
CA TYR A 198 46.31 -68.44 -61.88
C TYR A 198 46.45 -68.95 -63.30
N LEU A 199 45.63 -68.44 -64.22
CA LEU A 199 45.61 -68.83 -65.63
C LEU A 199 45.90 -67.60 -66.50
N SER A 200 46.70 -67.78 -67.55
CA SER A 200 46.93 -66.74 -68.57
C SER A 200 45.74 -66.61 -69.52
N ASP A 201 45.60 -65.47 -70.21
CA ASP A 201 44.51 -65.21 -71.17
C ASP A 201 44.54 -66.15 -72.41
N ASP A 202 45.70 -66.74 -72.68
CA ASP A 202 45.89 -67.76 -73.71
C ASP A 202 45.78 -69.19 -73.17
N TYR A 203 45.38 -69.38 -71.90
CA TYR A 203 45.26 -70.70 -71.31
C TYR A 203 44.28 -71.58 -72.09
N VAL A 204 44.79 -72.74 -72.49
CA VAL A 204 44.04 -73.81 -73.14
C VAL A 204 43.93 -74.96 -72.15
N ASP A 205 42.72 -75.22 -71.69
CA ASP A 205 42.49 -76.36 -70.82
C ASP A 205 42.59 -77.64 -71.65
N ARG A 206 43.52 -78.52 -71.28
CA ARG A 206 43.72 -79.82 -71.94
C ARG A 206 43.35 -80.90 -70.96
N SER A 207 42.32 -81.67 -71.29
CA SER A 207 41.98 -82.88 -70.55
C SER A 207 42.14 -84.07 -71.47
N SER A 208 42.69 -85.15 -70.95
CA SER A 208 42.68 -86.45 -71.62
C SER A 208 41.75 -87.40 -70.89
N HIS A 209 41.01 -88.22 -71.64
CA HIS A 209 40.33 -89.41 -71.12
C HIS A 209 40.91 -90.63 -71.81
N THR A 210 41.12 -91.70 -71.06
CA THR A 210 41.64 -92.97 -71.59
C THR A 210 40.64 -94.06 -71.29
N ASP A 211 40.09 -94.66 -72.33
CA ASP A 211 39.16 -95.78 -72.25
C ASP A 211 39.57 -96.84 -73.28
N THR A 212 39.53 -98.12 -72.90
CA THR A 212 39.91 -99.28 -73.74
C THR A 212 41.23 -99.13 -74.53
N GLY A 213 42.24 -98.47 -73.95
CA GLY A 213 43.57 -98.31 -74.55
C GLY A 213 43.70 -97.14 -75.52
N MET A 214 42.62 -96.40 -75.80
CA MET A 214 42.65 -95.18 -76.62
C MET A 214 42.62 -93.95 -75.73
N ARG A 215 43.47 -92.95 -76.04
CA ARG A 215 43.56 -91.69 -75.31
C ARG A 215 43.06 -90.54 -76.19
N THR A 216 41.90 -89.99 -75.85
CA THR A 216 41.41 -88.75 -76.47
C THR A 216 41.85 -87.57 -75.64
N THR A 217 42.49 -86.59 -76.26
CA THR A 217 42.85 -85.32 -75.62
C THR A 217 42.10 -84.20 -76.31
N VAL A 218 41.24 -83.52 -75.57
CA VAL A 218 40.52 -82.35 -76.07
C VAL A 218 41.13 -81.11 -75.43
N ALA A 219 41.36 -80.11 -76.25
CA ALA A 219 41.95 -78.83 -75.87
C ALA A 219 40.92 -77.73 -76.11
N VAL A 220 40.55 -76.98 -75.08
CA VAL A 220 39.58 -75.88 -75.22
C VAL A 220 40.13 -74.59 -74.65
N LYS A 221 40.03 -73.51 -75.44
CA LYS A 221 40.46 -72.18 -75.01
C LYS A 221 39.38 -71.55 -74.13
N LEU A 222 39.75 -71.13 -72.93
CA LEU A 222 38.85 -70.42 -72.02
C LEU A 222 38.87 -68.94 -72.38
N GLY A 223 37.97 -68.51 -73.26
CA GLY A 223 38.06 -67.17 -73.88
C GLY A 223 37.41 -66.01 -73.12
N LYS A 224 37.01 -66.17 -71.84
CA LYS A 224 36.13 -65.19 -71.14
C LYS A 224 36.64 -64.68 -69.78
N HIS A 225 37.92 -64.86 -69.43
CA HIS A 225 38.46 -64.48 -68.12
C HIS A 225 39.41 -63.28 -68.13
N THR A 226 39.57 -62.59 -69.26
CA THR A 226 40.41 -61.38 -69.32
C THR A 226 39.92 -60.32 -68.32
N GLY A 227 40.80 -59.92 -67.40
CA GLY A 227 40.49 -59.02 -66.29
C GLY A 227 39.71 -59.65 -65.13
N LYS A 228 39.49 -60.98 -65.13
CA LYS A 228 38.76 -61.72 -64.10
C LYS A 228 39.61 -62.83 -63.49
N THR A 229 39.47 -63.05 -62.19
CA THR A 229 40.13 -64.18 -61.53
C THR A 229 39.35 -65.47 -61.78
N VAL A 230 40.02 -66.52 -62.25
CA VAL A 230 39.36 -67.82 -62.48
C VAL A 230 39.21 -68.54 -61.15
N LEU A 231 37.98 -68.73 -60.69
CA LEU A 231 37.71 -69.40 -59.41
C LEU A 231 38.02 -70.90 -59.51
N GLY A 232 37.57 -71.52 -60.61
CA GLY A 232 37.77 -72.93 -60.85
C GLY A 232 37.30 -73.37 -62.23
N ILE A 233 37.74 -74.57 -62.60
CA ILE A 233 37.33 -75.27 -63.82
C ILE A 233 36.77 -76.62 -63.39
N HIS A 234 35.49 -76.83 -63.66
CA HIS A 234 34.83 -78.13 -63.48
C HIS A 234 34.78 -78.85 -64.81
N ARG A 235 35.50 -79.96 -64.88
CA ARG A 235 35.64 -80.78 -66.07
C ARG A 235 34.73 -81.98 -65.94
N THR A 236 33.83 -82.15 -66.89
CA THR A 236 32.97 -83.32 -67.00
C THR A 236 33.24 -84.01 -68.32
N TRP A 237 33.43 -85.33 -68.29
CA TRP A 237 33.51 -86.13 -69.50
C TRP A 237 32.17 -86.77 -69.82
N LYS A 238 31.79 -86.74 -71.10
CA LYS A 238 30.66 -87.51 -71.63
C LYS A 238 31.16 -88.46 -72.72
N VAL A 239 30.81 -89.73 -72.57
CA VAL A 239 31.10 -90.80 -73.54
C VAL A 239 29.76 -91.19 -74.16
N ALA A 240 29.50 -90.74 -75.39
CA ALA A 240 28.15 -90.67 -75.98
C ALA A 240 27.16 -89.79 -75.18
N GLU A 241 25.99 -89.47 -75.75
CA GLU A 241 25.03 -88.51 -75.16
C GLU A 241 24.47 -88.92 -73.77
N PHE A 242 24.60 -90.19 -73.36
CA PHE A 242 23.90 -90.76 -72.20
C PHE A 242 24.82 -91.28 -71.06
N ILE A 243 26.15 -91.30 -71.20
CA ILE A 243 27.06 -91.78 -70.13
C ILE A 243 27.96 -90.62 -69.64
N THR A 244 27.76 -90.20 -68.39
CA THR A 244 28.60 -89.18 -67.74
C THR A 244 29.76 -89.86 -67.01
N GLY A 245 30.98 -89.57 -67.42
CA GLY A 245 32.22 -90.08 -66.84
C GLY A 245 32.73 -89.27 -65.64
N SER A 246 34.05 -89.30 -65.43
CA SER A 246 34.72 -88.66 -64.28
C SER A 246 34.48 -87.14 -64.21
N LYS A 247 34.21 -86.64 -63.00
CA LYS A 247 34.11 -85.21 -62.69
C LYS A 247 35.32 -84.77 -61.88
N ASN A 248 36.03 -83.75 -62.37
CA ASN A 248 37.18 -83.17 -61.68
C ASN A 248 37.00 -81.66 -61.55
N LEU A 249 37.08 -81.15 -60.32
CA LEU A 249 37.12 -79.73 -60.03
C LEU A 249 38.57 -79.31 -59.74
N SER A 250 39.06 -78.31 -60.45
CA SER A 250 40.28 -77.58 -60.06
C SER A 250 39.87 -76.18 -59.59
N GLY A 251 40.45 -75.71 -58.49
CA GLY A 251 40.09 -74.43 -57.87
C GLY A 251 38.90 -74.57 -56.91
N THR A 252 38.09 -73.52 -56.78
CA THR A 252 36.88 -73.51 -55.94
C THR A 252 35.61 -73.28 -56.76
N ASN A 253 34.49 -73.79 -56.24
CA ASN A 253 33.15 -73.49 -56.71
C ASN A 253 32.38 -72.57 -55.73
N GLN A 254 33.03 -72.07 -54.68
CA GLN A 254 32.45 -71.11 -53.74
C GLN A 254 32.83 -69.70 -54.19
N PRO A 255 31.91 -68.96 -54.85
CA PRO A 255 32.20 -67.62 -55.29
C PRO A 255 32.32 -66.67 -54.10
N PRO A 256 33.08 -65.56 -54.26
CA PRO A 256 33.09 -64.52 -53.26
C PRO A 256 31.69 -63.88 -53.17
N THR A 257 31.32 -63.36 -51.99
CA THR A 257 30.00 -62.75 -51.76
C THR A 257 30.09 -61.22 -51.70
N ASP A 258 28.97 -60.57 -51.96
CA ASP A 258 28.80 -59.14 -51.65
C ASP A 258 29.02 -58.89 -50.15
N GLY A 259 29.42 -57.66 -49.82
CA GLY A 259 29.38 -57.18 -48.45
C GLY A 259 27.95 -56.82 -48.05
N ASP A 260 27.60 -57.09 -46.79
CA ASP A 260 26.28 -56.78 -46.28
C ASP A 260 26.09 -55.25 -46.22
N PRO A 261 24.87 -54.74 -46.48
CA PRO A 261 24.58 -53.32 -46.28
C PRO A 261 24.71 -52.96 -44.80
N ALA A 262 25.18 -51.75 -44.52
CA ALA A 262 25.18 -51.21 -43.17
C ALA A 262 23.74 -50.95 -42.69
N VAL A 263 23.56 -50.86 -41.39
CA VAL A 263 22.30 -50.40 -40.79
C VAL A 263 22.42 -48.92 -40.51
N ALA A 264 21.48 -48.13 -41.04
CA ALA A 264 21.57 -46.68 -41.00
C ALA A 264 21.68 -46.12 -39.57
N PRO A 265 22.53 -45.11 -39.33
CA PRO A 265 22.49 -44.34 -38.10
C PRO A 265 21.23 -43.46 -38.05
N GLY A 266 20.89 -42.99 -36.86
CA GLY A 266 19.84 -42.00 -36.64
C GLY A 266 20.34 -40.58 -36.92
N ASP A 267 19.43 -39.72 -37.38
CA ASP A 267 19.71 -38.29 -37.56
C ASP A 267 19.83 -37.58 -36.20
N SER A 268 20.56 -36.47 -36.16
CA SER A 268 20.67 -35.66 -34.94
C SER A 268 19.40 -34.86 -34.71
N GLY A 269 19.08 -34.57 -33.44
CA GLY A 269 18.00 -33.64 -33.10
C GLY A 269 18.40 -32.19 -33.41
N ASP A 270 17.42 -31.37 -33.80
CA ASP A 270 17.60 -29.94 -33.98
C ASP A 270 17.79 -29.23 -32.63
N GLY A 271 18.36 -28.02 -32.64
CA GLY A 271 18.45 -27.18 -31.45
C GLY A 271 17.13 -26.47 -31.13
N GLY A 272 16.85 -26.27 -29.86
CA GLY A 272 15.66 -25.57 -29.38
C GLY A 272 15.69 -24.07 -29.65
N THR A 273 14.51 -23.48 -29.87
CA THR A 273 14.36 -22.03 -30.03
C THR A 273 14.50 -21.31 -28.69
N ALA A 274 15.19 -20.17 -28.66
CA ALA A 274 15.26 -19.34 -27.45
C ALA A 274 13.89 -18.73 -27.12
N GLY A 275 13.58 -18.57 -25.84
CA GLY A 275 12.40 -17.81 -25.40
C GLY A 275 12.56 -16.31 -25.64
N GLN A 276 11.45 -15.61 -25.84
CA GLN A 276 11.41 -14.16 -26.06
C GLN A 276 11.41 -13.39 -24.72
N LEU A 277 12.29 -12.39 -24.60
CA LEU A 277 12.14 -11.35 -23.59
C LEU A 277 11.29 -10.20 -24.13
N THR A 278 10.23 -9.86 -23.40
CA THR A 278 9.42 -8.66 -23.61
C THR A 278 9.57 -7.75 -22.39
N THR A 279 10.03 -6.51 -22.55
CA THR A 279 10.28 -5.61 -21.40
C THR A 279 10.08 -4.12 -21.72
N ASN A 280 9.79 -3.33 -20.69
CA ASN A 280 9.71 -1.87 -20.73
C ASN A 280 11.03 -1.18 -20.33
N ASP A 281 12.04 -1.92 -19.84
CA ASP A 281 13.29 -1.35 -19.31
C ASP A 281 14.51 -1.81 -20.13
N THR A 282 15.31 -0.85 -20.61
CA THR A 282 16.50 -1.14 -21.44
C THR A 282 17.61 -1.85 -20.67
N ARG A 283 17.69 -1.67 -19.34
CA ARG A 283 18.65 -2.37 -18.47
C ARG A 283 18.31 -3.87 -18.40
N ALA A 284 17.04 -4.25 -18.40
CA ALA A 284 16.64 -5.66 -18.45
C ALA A 284 17.13 -6.33 -19.75
N ALA A 285 16.96 -5.65 -20.88
CA ALA A 285 17.45 -6.14 -22.18
C ALA A 285 18.98 -6.33 -22.19
N ALA A 286 19.75 -5.47 -21.51
CA ALA A 286 21.20 -5.59 -21.38
C ALA A 286 21.63 -6.76 -20.48
N LEU A 287 20.74 -7.23 -19.60
CA LEU A 287 20.98 -8.35 -18.67
C LEU A 287 20.44 -9.68 -19.19
N TRP A 288 20.03 -9.76 -20.46
CA TRP A 288 19.34 -10.91 -21.00
C TRP A 288 20.21 -11.80 -21.91
N SER A 289 20.01 -13.11 -21.83
CA SER A 289 20.53 -14.12 -22.75
C SER A 289 19.37 -14.91 -23.36
N GLY A 290 19.29 -14.92 -24.70
CA GLY A 290 18.32 -15.70 -25.47
C GLY A 290 19.03 -16.47 -26.59
N ARG A 291 19.99 -17.33 -26.23
CA ARG A 291 20.75 -18.13 -27.20
C ARG A 291 19.93 -19.29 -27.72
N ALA A 292 20.07 -19.58 -29.01
CA ALA A 292 19.53 -20.79 -29.60
C ALA A 292 20.23 -22.03 -29.02
N GLY A 293 19.48 -23.14 -28.91
CA GLY A 293 20.05 -24.44 -28.65
C GLY A 293 20.88 -24.92 -29.84
N LYS A 294 21.95 -25.66 -29.54
CA LYS A 294 22.80 -26.27 -30.57
C LYS A 294 22.17 -27.57 -31.09
N PRO A 295 22.43 -27.96 -32.34
CA PRO A 295 22.02 -29.28 -32.81
C PRO A 295 22.77 -30.38 -32.06
N GLY A 296 22.14 -31.56 -31.97
CA GLY A 296 22.77 -32.72 -31.36
C GLY A 296 24.03 -33.17 -32.11
N PRO A 297 24.98 -33.83 -31.42
CA PRO A 297 26.16 -34.38 -32.07
C PRO A 297 25.80 -35.37 -33.19
N LEU A 298 26.47 -35.24 -34.33
CA LEU A 298 26.27 -36.10 -35.49
C LEU A 298 26.71 -37.54 -35.21
N ALA A 299 25.83 -38.51 -35.49
CA ALA A 299 26.16 -39.92 -35.39
C ALA A 299 27.22 -40.31 -36.44
N PRO A 300 28.20 -41.17 -36.09
CA PRO A 300 29.20 -41.64 -37.04
C PRO A 300 28.57 -42.37 -38.24
N ARG A 301 29.21 -42.26 -39.41
CA ARG A 301 28.84 -43.00 -40.62
C ARG A 301 28.90 -44.51 -40.39
N ALA A 302 27.83 -45.21 -40.78
CA ALA A 302 27.79 -46.67 -40.83
C ALA A 302 28.28 -47.15 -42.20
N ARG A 303 29.37 -47.92 -42.21
CA ARG A 303 30.04 -48.37 -43.44
C ARG A 303 29.47 -49.70 -43.88
N GLY A 304 29.14 -49.82 -45.17
CA GLY A 304 28.78 -51.13 -45.72
C GLY A 304 30.00 -52.05 -45.73
N GLY A 305 29.75 -53.35 -45.61
CA GLY A 305 30.82 -54.35 -45.66
C GLY A 305 31.52 -54.32 -47.01
N SER A 306 32.82 -54.60 -47.03
CA SER A 306 33.59 -54.72 -48.26
C SER A 306 33.15 -55.99 -49.01
N GLY A 307 32.99 -55.91 -50.33
CA GLY A 307 32.78 -57.09 -51.16
C GLY A 307 33.95 -58.06 -51.10
N GLY A 308 33.66 -59.37 -51.07
CA GLY A 308 34.66 -60.43 -51.00
C GLY A 308 35.60 -60.45 -52.22
N ASN A 309 36.87 -60.81 -52.00
CA ASN A 309 37.85 -60.93 -53.07
C ASN A 309 37.88 -62.35 -53.65
N PRO A 310 38.14 -62.53 -54.96
CA PRO A 310 38.37 -61.49 -55.98
C PRO A 310 37.09 -60.78 -56.46
N ARG A 311 37.17 -59.47 -56.70
CA ARG A 311 36.01 -58.60 -57.05
C ARG A 311 35.30 -58.96 -58.35
N GLU A 312 36.06 -59.42 -59.33
CA GLU A 312 35.58 -59.86 -60.63
C GLU A 312 36.16 -61.25 -60.88
N SER A 313 35.29 -62.24 -61.05
CA SER A 313 35.70 -63.63 -61.13
C SER A 313 34.84 -64.45 -62.07
N VAL A 314 35.36 -65.59 -62.50
CA VAL A 314 34.66 -66.47 -63.44
C VAL A 314 34.93 -67.93 -63.12
N TYR A 315 33.90 -68.73 -63.26
CA TYR A 315 33.94 -70.17 -63.09
C TYR A 315 33.58 -70.85 -64.40
N TYR A 316 34.35 -71.85 -64.79
CA TYR A 316 34.17 -72.58 -66.04
C TYR A 316 33.65 -73.98 -65.81
N GLU A 317 32.61 -74.34 -66.56
CA GLU A 317 32.16 -75.71 -66.71
C GLU A 317 32.51 -76.18 -68.13
N CYS A 318 33.48 -77.07 -68.22
CA CYS A 318 33.95 -77.65 -69.46
C CYS A 318 33.41 -79.08 -69.57
N THR A 319 32.53 -79.31 -70.53
CA THR A 319 32.05 -80.65 -70.86
C THR A 319 32.79 -81.13 -72.10
N TYR A 320 33.58 -82.19 -71.94
CA TYR A 320 34.37 -82.80 -73.00
C TYR A 320 33.63 -84.02 -73.56
N TYR A 321 33.54 -84.12 -74.89
CA TYR A 321 32.89 -85.23 -75.55
C TYR A 321 33.94 -86.18 -76.12
N HIS A 322 33.80 -87.46 -75.79
CA HIS A 322 34.50 -88.55 -76.45
C HIS A 322 33.53 -89.26 -77.38
N GLU A 323 33.72 -89.08 -78.69
CA GLU A 323 32.98 -89.79 -79.72
C GLU A 323 33.71 -91.10 -80.04
N VAL A 324 33.01 -92.23 -79.84
CA VAL A 324 33.55 -93.56 -80.11
C VAL A 324 33.40 -93.84 -81.61
N HIS A 325 34.47 -93.64 -82.39
CA HIS A 325 34.53 -94.08 -83.78
C HIS A 325 35.09 -95.50 -83.85
N LEU A 326 34.25 -96.44 -84.28
CA LEU A 326 34.61 -97.87 -84.32
C LEU A 326 35.60 -98.23 -85.45
N TRP A 327 35.87 -97.35 -86.43
CA TRP A 327 36.68 -97.69 -87.62
C TRP A 327 37.32 -96.44 -88.27
N GLY A 328 38.64 -96.21 -88.14
CA GLY A 328 39.42 -95.26 -88.97
C GLY A 328 40.31 -94.26 -88.22
N SER A 329 41.43 -93.87 -88.86
CA SER A 329 42.65 -93.18 -88.37
C SER A 329 42.52 -91.91 -87.51
N ASP A 330 43.29 -91.88 -86.42
CA ASP A 330 43.92 -90.84 -85.55
C ASP A 330 43.50 -89.35 -85.52
N ASP A 331 42.45 -88.89 -86.21
CA ASP A 331 41.94 -87.52 -86.01
C ASP A 331 40.76 -87.50 -85.04
N ASN A 332 41.10 -87.42 -83.75
CA ASN A 332 40.15 -87.19 -82.66
C ASN A 332 39.68 -85.72 -82.65
N SER A 333 38.72 -85.36 -83.49
CA SER A 333 38.01 -84.08 -83.36
C SER A 333 37.01 -84.14 -82.20
N GLY A 334 37.51 -84.14 -80.97
CA GLY A 334 36.63 -83.99 -79.81
C GLY A 334 36.07 -82.57 -79.75
N SER A 335 34.76 -82.44 -79.55
CA SER A 335 34.14 -81.16 -79.23
C SER A 335 34.13 -80.96 -77.70
N ALA A 336 34.18 -79.70 -77.27
CA ALA A 336 33.99 -79.33 -75.87
C ALA A 336 32.97 -78.20 -75.79
N GLU A 337 32.04 -78.32 -74.85
CA GLU A 337 31.11 -77.25 -74.50
C GLU A 337 31.65 -76.53 -73.27
N VAL A 338 31.84 -75.21 -73.36
CA VAL A 338 32.31 -74.39 -72.24
C VAL A 338 31.22 -73.41 -71.83
N LYS A 339 30.76 -73.54 -70.60
CA LYS A 339 29.91 -72.55 -69.95
C LYS A 339 30.75 -71.76 -68.96
N ALA A 340 30.58 -70.44 -68.98
CA ALA A 340 31.30 -69.54 -68.09
C ALA A 340 30.28 -68.75 -67.28
N THR A 341 30.39 -68.82 -65.96
CA THR A 341 29.57 -68.03 -65.03
C THR A 341 30.45 -66.98 -64.40
N SER A 342 30.15 -65.71 -64.66
CA SER A 342 30.86 -64.59 -64.04
C SER A 342 30.21 -64.20 -62.73
N TYR A 343 31.03 -63.90 -61.73
CA TYR A 343 30.61 -63.35 -60.46
C TYR A 343 31.31 -62.02 -60.25
N SER A 344 30.56 -61.03 -59.78
CA SER A 344 31.12 -59.78 -59.30
C SER A 344 30.60 -59.48 -57.92
N THR A 345 31.46 -58.95 -57.06
CA THR A 345 31.08 -58.57 -55.70
C THR A 345 31.07 -57.06 -55.53
N LYS A 346 30.08 -56.56 -54.83
CA LYS A 346 29.92 -55.15 -54.50
C LYS A 346 30.09 -54.92 -53.01
N ASP A 347 30.51 -53.71 -52.67
CA ASP A 347 30.44 -53.24 -51.29
C ASP A 347 28.99 -53.07 -50.89
N GLY A 348 28.72 -53.34 -49.61
CA GLY A 348 27.46 -53.01 -48.98
C GLY A 348 27.19 -51.51 -49.05
N LYS A 349 25.91 -51.15 -49.07
CA LYS A 349 25.50 -49.74 -49.02
C LYS A 349 25.89 -49.13 -47.67
N SER A 350 26.62 -48.01 -47.69
CA SER A 350 26.90 -47.18 -46.51
C SER A 350 25.77 -46.19 -46.26
N PHE A 351 25.64 -45.72 -45.02
CA PHE A 351 24.66 -44.70 -44.62
C PHE A 351 25.32 -43.61 -43.78
N ASP A 352 25.01 -42.35 -44.12
CA ASP A 352 25.42 -41.16 -43.39
C ASP A 352 24.23 -40.63 -42.57
N ALA A 353 24.48 -40.18 -41.34
CA ALA A 353 23.50 -39.45 -40.55
C ALA A 353 23.37 -38.01 -41.06
N LYS A 354 22.20 -37.39 -40.88
CA LYS A 354 22.02 -35.97 -41.13
C LYS A 354 22.32 -35.14 -39.86
N PRO A 355 23.01 -33.99 -40.01
CA PRO A 355 23.14 -33.04 -38.92
C PRO A 355 21.80 -32.38 -38.63
N GLY A 356 21.56 -32.07 -37.36
CA GLY A 356 20.46 -31.22 -36.95
C GLY A 356 20.74 -29.76 -37.33
N VAL A 357 19.70 -28.94 -37.29
CA VAL A 357 19.76 -27.49 -37.50
C VAL A 357 19.88 -26.78 -36.16
N GLU A 358 20.63 -25.69 -36.11
CA GLU A 358 20.67 -24.82 -34.93
C GLU A 358 19.29 -24.19 -34.69
N GLY A 359 18.93 -24.02 -33.42
CA GLY A 359 17.67 -23.38 -33.07
C GLY A 359 17.61 -21.93 -33.53
N ARG A 360 16.42 -21.32 -33.45
CA ARG A 360 16.27 -19.90 -33.78
C ARG A 360 16.65 -19.03 -32.58
N ALA A 361 17.55 -18.07 -32.79
CA ALA A 361 17.76 -16.98 -31.85
C ALA A 361 16.63 -15.95 -31.99
N ILE A 362 16.16 -15.41 -30.87
CA ILE A 362 15.14 -14.36 -30.82
C ILE A 362 15.82 -13.08 -30.28
N LEU A 363 15.37 -11.91 -30.74
CA LEU A 363 15.79 -10.62 -30.20
C LEU A 363 14.80 -10.14 -29.13
N ALA A 364 15.30 -9.41 -28.13
CA ALA A 364 14.46 -8.82 -27.10
C ALA A 364 13.47 -7.85 -27.77
N LYS A 365 12.21 -7.96 -27.34
CA LYS A 365 11.15 -7.05 -27.77
C LYS A 365 11.01 -5.96 -26.71
N MET A 366 11.50 -4.77 -27.05
CA MET A 366 11.18 -3.56 -26.28
C MET A 366 9.74 -3.17 -26.53
N VAL A 367 8.97 -3.00 -25.46
CA VAL A 367 7.61 -2.46 -25.56
C VAL A 367 7.66 -1.01 -25.13
N THR A 368 7.24 -0.10 -26.01
CA THR A 368 6.95 1.29 -25.65
C THR A 368 5.67 1.27 -24.82
N THR A 369 5.79 1.20 -23.49
CA THR A 369 4.64 1.15 -22.57
C THR A 369 4.50 2.45 -21.81
N ASP A 370 3.34 2.61 -21.16
CA ASP A 370 3.14 3.63 -20.14
C ASP A 370 4.11 3.42 -18.97
N ALA A 371 4.52 4.51 -18.30
CA ALA A 371 5.53 4.50 -17.25
C ALA A 371 5.19 3.57 -16.06
N ASN A 372 3.89 3.35 -15.79
CA ASN A 372 3.40 2.63 -14.62
C ASN A 372 2.83 1.23 -14.92
N ILE A 373 3.19 0.63 -16.05
CA ILE A 373 2.71 -0.71 -16.44
C ILE A 373 3.12 -1.82 -15.45
N TRP A 374 4.16 -1.57 -14.64
CA TRP A 374 4.64 -2.48 -13.60
C TRP A 374 3.63 -2.63 -12.44
N LEU A 375 2.73 -1.66 -12.24
CA LEU A 375 1.77 -1.67 -11.15
C LEU A 375 0.57 -2.53 -11.52
N HIS A 376 0.55 -3.80 -11.12
CA HIS A 376 -0.57 -4.70 -11.38
C HIS A 376 -1.76 -4.42 -10.44
N PRO A 377 -3.05 -4.56 -10.86
CA PRO A 377 -4.21 -4.29 -10.01
C PRO A 377 -4.20 -5.02 -8.67
N SER A 378 -3.76 -6.29 -8.65
CA SER A 378 -3.66 -7.11 -7.43
C SER A 378 -2.57 -6.66 -6.45
N LEU A 379 -1.65 -5.79 -6.85
CA LEU A 379 -0.64 -5.23 -5.94
C LEU A 379 -1.20 -4.05 -5.13
N VAL A 380 -2.20 -3.35 -5.66
CA VAL A 380 -2.76 -2.14 -5.05
C VAL A 380 -3.33 -2.39 -3.65
N PRO A 381 -4.17 -3.43 -3.40
CA PRO A 381 -4.67 -3.71 -2.05
C PRO A 381 -3.54 -4.01 -1.06
N LEU A 382 -2.51 -4.77 -1.48
CA LEU A 382 -1.37 -5.10 -0.62
C LEU A 382 -0.59 -3.86 -0.18
N ILE A 383 -0.37 -2.91 -1.10
CA ILE A 383 0.27 -1.63 -0.80
C ILE A 383 -0.61 -0.82 0.17
N MET A 384 -1.90 -0.70 -0.12
CA MET A 384 -2.81 0.09 0.71
C MET A 384 -2.94 -0.49 2.12
N ASP A 385 -3.07 -1.80 2.25
CA ASP A 385 -3.16 -2.46 3.57
C ASP A 385 -1.89 -2.25 4.39
N PHE A 386 -0.71 -2.30 3.75
CA PHE A 386 0.55 -2.01 4.44
C PHE A 386 0.67 -0.55 4.86
N ILE A 387 0.26 0.40 4.01
CA ILE A 387 0.23 1.82 4.37
C ILE A 387 -0.72 2.04 5.57
N ARG A 388 -1.92 1.45 5.54
CA ARG A 388 -2.91 1.53 6.63
C ARG A 388 -2.36 0.95 7.93
N GLU A 389 -1.73 -0.23 7.89
CA GLU A 389 -1.14 -0.89 9.06
C GLU A 389 0.00 -0.05 9.67
N ARG A 390 0.90 0.48 8.83
CA ARG A 390 2.00 1.34 9.29
C ARG A 390 1.49 2.63 9.90
N TYR A 391 0.43 3.21 9.34
CA TYR A 391 -0.17 4.42 9.89
C TYR A 391 -0.92 4.15 11.20
N LEU A 392 -1.68 3.06 11.28
CA LEU A 392 -2.29 2.59 12.52
C LEU A 392 -1.25 2.34 13.62
N SER A 393 -0.03 1.93 13.26
CA SER A 393 1.07 1.70 14.20
C SER A 393 1.91 2.95 14.53
N ASP A 394 1.45 4.14 14.11
CA ASP A 394 2.14 5.44 14.21
C ASP A 394 3.54 5.47 13.56
N ASP A 395 3.81 4.60 12.58
CA ASP A 395 5.05 4.63 11.79
C ASP A 395 4.98 5.69 10.68
N ARG A 396 4.80 6.95 11.09
CA ARG A 396 4.59 8.11 10.21
C ARG A 396 5.69 8.30 9.18
N GLY A 397 6.93 7.95 9.52
CA GLY A 397 8.08 8.04 8.62
C GLY A 397 7.98 7.07 7.46
N GLU A 398 7.61 5.82 7.74
CA GLU A 398 7.40 4.79 6.73
C GLU A 398 6.18 5.09 5.85
N VAL A 399 5.07 5.56 6.46
CA VAL A 399 3.88 5.99 5.72
C VAL A 399 4.21 7.14 4.76
N ARG A 400 4.96 8.15 5.21
CA ARG A 400 5.40 9.26 4.36
C ARG A 400 6.20 8.74 3.18
N ARG A 401 7.20 7.88 3.44
CA ARG A 401 8.05 7.27 2.41
C ARG A 401 7.22 6.53 1.34
N LEU A 402 6.25 5.73 1.75
CA LEU A 402 5.40 4.97 0.82
C LEU A 402 4.47 5.89 0.02
N LEU A 403 3.82 6.86 0.67
CA LEU A 403 2.94 7.81 -0.02
C LEU A 403 3.71 8.68 -1.03
N ASP A 404 4.94 9.09 -0.70
CA ASP A 404 5.79 9.85 -1.63
C ASP A 404 6.25 9.00 -2.83
N ILE A 405 6.31 7.67 -2.69
CA ILE A 405 6.61 6.73 -3.80
C ILE A 405 5.38 6.52 -4.70
N TYR A 406 4.21 6.20 -4.13
CA TYR A 406 3.06 5.75 -4.93
C TYR A 406 2.10 6.87 -5.32
N MET A 407 1.99 7.97 -4.57
CA MET A 407 1.08 9.05 -4.95
C MET A 407 1.36 9.59 -6.36
N PRO A 408 2.61 9.89 -6.75
CA PRO A 408 2.89 10.40 -8.10
C PRO A 408 2.44 9.41 -9.19
N VAL A 409 2.59 8.10 -8.95
CA VAL A 409 2.15 7.03 -9.84
C VAL A 409 0.64 7.09 -10.07
N PHE A 410 -0.15 7.24 -9.00
CA PHE A 410 -1.61 7.32 -9.09
C PHE A 410 -2.14 8.68 -9.56
N LEU A 411 -1.33 9.74 -9.52
CA LEU A 411 -1.68 11.05 -10.11
C LEU A 411 -1.61 11.04 -11.64
N GLU A 412 -0.90 10.09 -12.24
CA GLU A 412 -0.89 9.87 -13.69
C GLU A 412 -2.16 9.15 -14.17
N ASP A 413 -2.39 9.19 -15.48
CA ASP A 413 -3.52 8.48 -16.09
C ASP A 413 -3.34 6.94 -15.98
N LEU A 414 -4.47 6.24 -15.88
CA LEU A 414 -4.49 4.77 -15.85
C LEU A 414 -3.68 4.19 -17.04
N PRO A 415 -2.73 3.26 -16.81
CA PRO A 415 -1.98 2.62 -17.89
C PRO A 415 -2.92 1.98 -18.93
N ALA A 416 -2.77 2.35 -20.19
CA ALA A 416 -3.59 1.91 -21.32
C ALA A 416 -2.92 0.82 -22.17
N ALA A 417 -1.61 0.63 -22.06
CA ALA A 417 -0.81 -0.29 -22.89
C ALA A 417 -0.84 -1.76 -22.42
N GLY A 418 -1.51 -2.09 -21.31
CA GLY A 418 -1.54 -3.45 -20.72
C GLY A 418 -2.85 -4.22 -20.96
N GLU A 419 -2.80 -5.55 -20.96
CA GLU A 419 -4.00 -6.42 -20.99
C GLU A 419 -4.79 -6.45 -19.66
N PHE A 420 -4.18 -5.95 -18.58
CA PHE A 420 -4.63 -6.15 -17.20
C PHE A 420 -5.42 -4.98 -16.64
N TRP A 421 -5.01 -3.74 -16.95
CA TRP A 421 -5.80 -2.55 -16.67
C TRP A 421 -6.79 -2.33 -17.80
N LYS A 422 -8.08 -2.46 -17.51
CA LYS A 422 -9.15 -2.21 -18.45
C LYS A 422 -9.70 -0.81 -18.24
N ARG A 423 -10.29 -0.22 -19.27
CA ARG A 423 -10.94 1.11 -19.16
C ARG A 423 -12.00 1.19 -18.04
N LYS A 424 -12.59 0.06 -17.65
CA LYS A 424 -13.54 -0.04 -16.54
C LYS A 424 -12.88 0.13 -15.16
N ASP A 425 -11.58 -0.11 -15.02
CA ASP A 425 -10.84 -0.06 -13.76
C ASP A 425 -10.38 1.37 -13.38
N ILE A 426 -10.73 2.36 -14.20
CA ILE A 426 -10.42 3.78 -13.95
C ILE A 426 -11.08 4.30 -12.67
N ALA A 427 -12.21 3.71 -12.27
CA ALA A 427 -12.93 4.04 -11.06
C ALA A 427 -12.14 3.57 -9.82
N TYR A 428 -11.76 2.28 -9.78
CA TYR A 428 -10.83 1.73 -8.80
C TYR A 428 -9.50 2.50 -8.69
N TRP A 429 -8.90 2.89 -9.82
CA TRP A 429 -7.68 3.72 -9.84
C TRP A 429 -7.89 5.06 -9.12
N ARG A 430 -8.99 5.76 -9.42
CA ARG A 430 -9.33 7.06 -8.82
C ARG A 430 -9.75 6.97 -7.36
N ALA A 431 -10.40 5.87 -6.96
CA ALA A 431 -10.70 5.60 -5.55
C ALA A 431 -9.41 5.44 -4.74
N THR A 432 -8.47 4.63 -5.24
CA THR A 432 -7.15 4.45 -4.61
C THR A 432 -6.38 5.77 -4.54
N GLN A 433 -6.39 6.54 -5.64
CA GLN A 433 -5.78 7.86 -5.71
C GLN A 433 -6.34 8.81 -4.63
N THR A 434 -7.66 8.81 -4.43
CA THR A 434 -8.33 9.64 -3.42
C THR A 434 -7.97 9.21 -2.01
N GLU A 435 -7.95 7.90 -1.73
CA GLU A 435 -7.57 7.38 -0.42
C GLU A 435 -6.12 7.73 -0.06
N MET A 436 -5.18 7.51 -0.99
CA MET A 436 -3.78 7.91 -0.79
C MET A 436 -3.67 9.41 -0.50
N ALA A 437 -4.40 10.24 -1.25
CA ALA A 437 -4.46 11.69 -1.07
C ALA A 437 -4.97 12.07 0.33
N THR A 438 -6.02 11.42 0.82
CA THR A 438 -6.56 11.61 2.17
C THR A 438 -5.55 11.21 3.25
N LEU A 439 -4.87 10.07 3.11
CA LEU A 439 -3.84 9.62 4.07
C LEU A 439 -2.65 10.59 4.09
N SER A 440 -2.23 11.07 2.92
CA SER A 440 -1.15 12.05 2.76
C SER A 440 -1.52 13.39 3.40
N GLN A 441 -2.76 13.85 3.21
CA GLN A 441 -3.26 15.06 3.88
C GLN A 441 -3.32 14.90 5.39
N ARG A 442 -3.86 13.78 5.91
CA ARG A 442 -3.87 13.49 7.35
C ARG A 442 -2.47 13.54 7.94
N LEU A 443 -1.51 12.94 7.22
CA LEU A 443 -0.12 12.87 7.66
C LEU A 443 0.54 14.25 7.66
N ALA A 444 0.27 15.05 6.62
CA ALA A 444 0.70 16.44 6.57
C ALA A 444 0.13 17.21 7.77
N SER A 445 -1.19 17.09 8.03
CA SER A 445 -1.94 17.73 9.11
C SER A 445 -1.70 17.18 10.52
N HIS A 446 -0.69 16.32 10.72
CA HIS A 446 -0.38 15.71 12.02
C HIS A 446 -1.59 14.99 12.68
N LEU A 447 -2.53 14.52 11.87
CA LEU A 447 -3.68 13.75 12.32
C LEU A 447 -3.28 12.28 12.47
N ASP A 448 -4.03 11.51 13.25
CA ASP A 448 -3.90 10.06 13.29
C ASP A 448 -4.55 9.40 12.06
N TYR A 449 -4.50 8.07 12.00
CA TYR A 449 -5.05 7.29 10.90
C TYR A 449 -6.55 7.57 10.65
N PHE A 450 -7.33 7.77 11.71
CA PHE A 450 -8.77 8.06 11.63
C PHE A 450 -9.07 9.53 11.34
N GLY A 451 -8.04 10.39 11.30
CA GLY A 451 -8.19 11.82 11.03
C GLY A 451 -8.37 12.66 12.28
N HIS A 452 -8.09 12.12 13.47
CA HIS A 452 -8.21 12.86 14.72
C HIS A 452 -6.89 13.56 15.12
N PRO A 453 -6.96 14.74 15.74
CA PRO A 453 -5.79 15.45 16.25
C PRO A 453 -5.24 14.80 17.53
N ALA A 454 -3.98 15.07 17.89
CA ALA A 454 -3.44 14.63 19.18
C ALA A 454 -4.25 15.18 20.36
N GLY A 455 -4.42 14.34 21.38
CA GLY A 455 -5.25 14.68 22.54
C GLY A 455 -6.75 14.48 22.29
N TYR A 456 -7.14 13.98 21.11
CA TYR A 456 -8.53 13.66 20.79
C TYR A 456 -9.20 12.83 21.88
N ALA A 457 -10.33 13.33 22.34
CA ALA A 457 -11.25 12.70 23.26
C ALA A 457 -12.61 12.54 22.55
N PRO A 458 -13.17 11.32 22.49
CA PRO A 458 -14.46 11.10 21.85
C PRO A 458 -15.55 11.95 22.50
N LEU A 459 -16.53 12.39 21.71
CA LEU A 459 -17.68 13.15 22.21
C LEU A 459 -18.47 12.38 23.27
N LEU A 460 -18.53 11.06 23.12
CA LEU A 460 -19.30 10.17 23.95
C LEU A 460 -18.50 9.73 25.18
N SER A 461 -19.21 9.61 26.30
CA SER A 461 -18.61 9.08 27.53
C SER A 461 -18.10 7.65 27.30
N LEU A 462 -17.18 7.19 28.14
CA LEU A 462 -16.69 5.81 28.09
C LEU A 462 -17.85 4.78 28.10
N SER A 463 -18.88 5.00 28.91
CA SER A 463 -20.06 4.12 28.97
C SER A 463 -20.82 4.08 27.64
N SER A 464 -21.02 5.23 26.99
CA SER A 464 -21.70 5.32 25.70
C SER A 464 -20.87 4.70 24.57
N SER A 465 -19.56 4.97 24.53
CA SER A 465 -18.64 4.37 23.57
C SER A 465 -18.61 2.84 23.69
N PHE A 466 -18.68 2.30 24.91
CA PHE A 466 -18.81 0.86 25.14
C PHE A 466 -20.09 0.27 24.54
N GLN A 467 -21.22 0.97 24.64
CA GLN A 467 -22.50 0.49 24.07
C GLN A 467 -22.45 0.50 22.55
N LEU A 468 -21.94 1.57 21.94
CA LEU A 468 -21.75 1.65 20.49
C LEU A 468 -20.82 0.56 19.97
N TYR A 469 -19.68 0.34 20.63
CA TYR A 469 -18.77 -0.73 20.22
C TYR A 469 -19.44 -2.11 20.27
N ARG A 470 -20.30 -2.38 21.26
CA ARG A 470 -21.09 -3.63 21.30
C ARG A 470 -22.06 -3.75 20.14
N MET A 471 -22.69 -2.66 19.72
CA MET A 471 -23.59 -2.64 18.56
C MET A 471 -22.82 -2.86 17.25
N GLU A 472 -21.66 -2.22 17.10
CA GLU A 472 -20.80 -2.39 15.93
C GLU A 472 -20.20 -3.80 15.83
N ILE A 473 -19.86 -4.42 16.96
CA ILE A 473 -19.45 -5.84 17.01
C ILE A 473 -20.50 -6.74 16.35
N ASP A 474 -21.77 -6.55 16.69
CA ASP A 474 -22.84 -7.40 16.18
C ASP A 474 -23.01 -7.25 14.66
N MET A 475 -23.01 -6.01 14.15
CA MET A 475 -23.15 -5.74 12.72
C MET A 475 -21.94 -6.20 11.89
N ALA A 476 -20.72 -5.91 12.36
CA ALA A 476 -19.52 -6.24 11.62
C ALA A 476 -19.21 -7.75 11.64
N LEU A 477 -19.52 -8.46 12.73
CA LEU A 477 -19.40 -9.91 12.79
C LEU A 477 -20.27 -10.61 11.76
N GLU A 478 -21.51 -10.13 11.54
CA GLU A 478 -22.39 -10.66 10.50
C GLU A 478 -21.78 -10.49 9.11
N VAL A 479 -21.21 -9.31 8.82
CA VAL A 479 -20.54 -9.04 7.53
C VAL A 479 -19.28 -9.88 7.35
N LEU A 480 -18.46 -10.02 8.40
CA LEU A 480 -17.24 -10.85 8.37
C LEU A 480 -17.55 -12.34 8.17
N LEU A 481 -18.57 -12.87 8.87
CA LEU A 481 -18.97 -14.27 8.73
C LEU A 481 -19.62 -14.53 7.38
N PHE A 482 -20.46 -13.61 6.89
CA PHE A 482 -21.08 -13.69 5.57
C PHE A 482 -20.04 -13.64 4.45
N SER A 483 -19.10 -12.68 4.50
CA SER A 483 -18.02 -12.58 3.51
C SER A 483 -17.12 -13.82 3.52
N GLY A 484 -16.70 -14.29 4.70
CA GLY A 484 -15.95 -15.55 4.84
C GLY A 484 -16.72 -16.76 4.30
N TRP A 485 -18.02 -16.85 4.58
CA TRP A 485 -18.89 -17.90 4.04
C TRP A 485 -18.98 -17.86 2.51
N VAL A 486 -19.14 -16.68 1.90
CA VAL A 486 -19.18 -16.52 0.44
C VAL A 486 -17.86 -16.96 -0.20
N LEU A 487 -16.72 -16.54 0.37
CA LEU A 487 -15.38 -16.93 -0.10
C LEU A 487 -15.16 -18.45 0.02
N ALA A 488 -15.55 -19.06 1.14
CA ALA A 488 -15.43 -20.51 1.35
C ALA A 488 -16.40 -21.30 0.44
N LYS A 489 -17.62 -20.81 0.20
CA LYS A 489 -18.63 -21.47 -0.64
C LYS A 489 -18.24 -21.50 -2.11
N GLN A 490 -17.56 -20.45 -2.60
CA GLN A 490 -16.98 -20.40 -3.94
C GLN A 490 -15.92 -21.48 -4.15
N GLN A 491 -15.08 -21.74 -3.15
CA GLN A 491 -14.08 -22.81 -3.20
C GLN A 491 -14.73 -24.21 -3.22
N ALA A 492 -15.94 -24.35 -2.67
CA ALA A 492 -16.58 -25.64 -2.48
C ALA A 492 -17.48 -26.08 -3.66
N GLN A 493 -18.47 -25.30 -4.11
CA GLN A 493 -19.46 -25.76 -5.10
C GLN A 493 -20.16 -24.60 -5.84
N GLY A 494 -20.06 -24.57 -7.17
CA GLY A 494 -20.58 -23.51 -8.06
C GLY A 494 -22.10 -23.24 -8.01
N GLN A 495 -22.56 -22.55 -6.97
CA GLN A 495 -23.88 -21.92 -6.83
C GLN A 495 -23.72 -20.43 -6.50
N ALA A 496 -23.20 -19.64 -7.46
CA ALA A 496 -22.82 -18.23 -7.28
C ALA A 496 -23.97 -17.21 -7.33
N ALA A 497 -25.16 -17.58 -7.84
CA ALA A 497 -26.22 -16.62 -8.15
C ALA A 497 -26.94 -16.05 -6.91
N GLU A 498 -27.30 -16.89 -5.93
CA GLU A 498 -28.01 -16.44 -4.73
C GLU A 498 -27.11 -15.60 -3.80
N SER A 499 -25.81 -15.96 -3.72
CA SER A 499 -24.81 -15.18 -2.97
C SER A 499 -24.53 -13.81 -3.60
N ALA A 500 -24.52 -13.72 -4.93
CA ALA A 500 -24.36 -12.46 -5.64
C ALA A 500 -25.58 -11.53 -5.45
N GLU A 501 -26.80 -12.08 -5.42
CA GLU A 501 -28.03 -11.32 -5.18
C GLU A 501 -28.07 -10.74 -3.74
N ALA A 502 -27.68 -11.53 -2.74
CA ALA A 502 -27.60 -11.07 -1.35
C ALA A 502 -26.53 -9.98 -1.16
N ALA A 503 -25.33 -10.15 -1.75
CA ALA A 503 -24.28 -9.14 -1.72
C ALA A 503 -24.72 -7.84 -2.41
N ALA A 504 -25.37 -7.92 -3.57
CA ALA A 504 -25.87 -6.76 -4.30
C ALA A 504 -26.88 -5.93 -3.48
N ARG A 505 -27.80 -6.60 -2.77
CA ARG A 505 -28.77 -5.90 -1.89
C ARG A 505 -28.09 -5.13 -0.77
N LEU A 506 -27.05 -5.71 -0.16
CA LEU A 506 -26.33 -5.07 0.93
C LEU A 506 -25.57 -3.83 0.45
N LEU A 507 -24.89 -3.94 -0.70
CA LEU A 507 -24.22 -2.81 -1.37
C LEU A 507 -25.20 -1.69 -1.77
N CYS A 508 -26.38 -2.02 -2.28
CA CYS A 508 -27.41 -1.02 -2.61
C CYS A 508 -27.90 -0.26 -1.36
N LYS A 509 -28.11 -0.96 -0.23
CA LYS A 509 -28.51 -0.33 1.04
C LYS A 509 -27.41 0.60 1.57
N GLU A 510 -26.16 0.20 1.46
CA GLU A 510 -25.00 1.00 1.86
C GLU A 510 -24.83 2.24 0.97
N ASN A 511 -24.99 2.10 -0.34
CA ASN A 511 -24.98 3.22 -1.29
C ASN A 511 -26.03 4.28 -0.95
N GLY A 512 -27.23 3.87 -0.52
CA GLY A 512 -28.26 4.79 -0.05
C GLY A 512 -27.79 5.64 1.15
N LYS A 513 -27.06 5.05 2.10
CA LYS A 513 -26.50 5.76 3.26
C LYS A 513 -25.33 6.67 2.87
N LEU A 514 -24.39 6.18 2.06
CA LEU A 514 -23.26 6.98 1.55
C LEU A 514 -23.75 8.22 0.79
N ALA A 515 -24.77 8.05 -0.05
CA ALA A 515 -25.32 9.15 -0.81
C ALA A 515 -26.07 10.20 0.04
N ALA A 516 -26.56 9.83 1.24
CA ALA A 516 -27.07 10.81 2.21
C ALA A 516 -25.92 11.58 2.86
N ARG A 517 -24.85 10.90 3.28
CA ARG A 517 -23.66 11.53 3.88
C ARG A 517 -22.94 12.51 2.94
N ILE A 518 -22.87 12.20 1.64
CA ILE A 518 -22.33 13.12 0.63
C ILE A 518 -23.18 14.40 0.52
N GLN A 519 -24.51 14.28 0.65
CA GLN A 519 -25.41 15.44 0.62
C GLN A 519 -25.27 16.32 1.87
N ASP A 520 -25.00 15.71 3.02
CA ASP A 520 -24.67 16.45 4.24
C ASP A 520 -23.32 17.19 4.09
N ALA A 521 -22.34 16.56 3.43
CA ALA A 521 -21.05 17.17 3.14
C ALA A 521 -21.17 18.38 2.18
N GLU A 522 -22.04 18.31 1.17
CA GLU A 522 -22.37 19.45 0.29
C GLU A 522 -22.94 20.63 1.10
N THR A 523 -23.88 20.35 2.00
CA THR A 523 -24.45 21.39 2.89
C THR A 523 -23.37 22.05 3.76
N LYS A 524 -22.36 21.30 4.20
CA LYS A 524 -21.19 21.85 4.91
C LYS A 524 -20.30 22.69 3.97
N ALA A 525 -20.04 22.23 2.76
CA ALA A 525 -19.26 22.96 1.76
C ALA A 525 -19.88 24.32 1.42
N ASP A 526 -21.20 24.37 1.25
CA ASP A 526 -21.95 25.60 0.99
C ASP A 526 -21.87 26.60 2.15
N LYS A 527 -21.86 26.12 3.40
CA LYS A 527 -21.66 26.95 4.60
C LYS A 527 -20.21 27.42 4.74
N LEU A 528 -19.25 26.65 4.26
CA LEU A 528 -17.82 26.97 4.37
C LEU A 528 -17.37 28.01 3.34
N LYS A 529 -17.98 28.03 2.15
CA LYS A 529 -17.69 29.00 1.08
C LYS A 529 -17.76 30.47 1.52
N PRO A 530 -18.85 30.98 2.15
CA PRO A 530 -18.89 32.36 2.61
C PRO A 530 -17.81 32.64 3.66
N ARG A 531 -17.56 31.70 4.59
CA ARG A 531 -16.49 31.84 5.60
C ARG A 531 -15.10 31.97 4.97
N ILE A 532 -14.80 31.25 3.89
CA ILE A 532 -13.52 31.41 3.20
C ILE A 532 -13.45 32.77 2.48
N LEU A 533 -14.54 33.22 1.86
CA LEU A 533 -14.59 34.56 1.25
C LEU A 533 -14.50 35.68 2.30
N ASP A 534 -15.00 35.47 3.51
CA ASP A 534 -14.85 36.34 4.66
C ASP A 534 -13.38 36.34 5.12
N LEU A 535 -12.76 35.17 5.31
CA LEU A 535 -11.34 35.03 5.67
C LEU A 535 -10.41 35.74 4.67
N VAL A 536 -10.66 35.58 3.37
CA VAL A 536 -9.89 36.29 2.32
C VAL A 536 -10.10 37.79 2.41
N ARG A 537 -11.31 38.27 2.74
CA ARG A 537 -11.57 39.70 2.96
C ARG A 537 -10.88 40.22 4.22
N SER A 538 -10.97 39.50 5.34
CA SER A 538 -10.26 39.80 6.59
C SER A 538 -8.76 39.89 6.36
N GLN A 539 -8.19 38.94 5.62
CA GLN A 539 -6.78 38.95 5.24
C GLN A 539 -6.43 40.19 4.42
N ASN A 540 -7.21 40.52 3.38
CA ASN A 540 -6.96 41.71 2.56
C ASN A 540 -7.07 43.01 3.39
N ASN A 541 -7.97 43.06 4.37
CA ASN A 541 -8.14 44.22 5.24
C ASN A 541 -6.93 44.39 6.17
N VAL A 542 -6.50 43.32 6.85
CA VAL A 542 -5.30 43.33 7.70
C VAL A 542 -4.06 43.70 6.88
N GLN A 543 -3.99 43.22 5.64
CA GLN A 543 -2.91 43.53 4.70
C GLN A 543 -2.90 44.99 4.23
N ALA A 544 -4.05 45.54 3.86
CA ALA A 544 -4.16 46.95 3.49
C ALA A 544 -3.80 47.88 4.67
N LYS A 545 -4.18 47.49 5.90
CA LYS A 545 -3.77 48.18 7.13
C LYS A 545 -2.26 48.07 7.34
N LEU A 546 -1.69 46.87 7.18
CA LEU A 546 -0.24 46.64 7.28
C LEU A 546 0.54 47.52 6.30
N ASP A 547 0.13 47.58 5.03
CA ASP A 547 0.79 48.43 4.01
C ASP A 547 0.67 49.92 4.34
N THR A 548 -0.50 50.35 4.82
CA THR A 548 -0.76 51.75 5.21
C THR A 548 0.13 52.15 6.39
N GLU A 549 0.16 51.33 7.44
CA GLU A 549 0.94 51.60 8.64
C GLU A 549 2.45 51.46 8.40
N TYR A 550 2.89 50.47 7.61
CA TYR A 550 4.28 50.38 7.18
C TYR A 550 4.71 51.64 6.44
N THR A 551 3.92 52.11 5.46
CA THR A 551 4.24 53.31 4.68
C THR A 551 4.27 54.55 5.57
N ARG A 552 3.33 54.70 6.50
CA ARG A 552 3.28 55.82 7.46
C ARG A 552 4.51 55.82 8.36
N LEU A 553 4.79 54.70 9.05
CA LEU A 553 5.92 54.56 9.95
C LEU A 553 7.27 54.71 9.23
N TYR A 554 7.39 54.16 8.02
CA TYR A 554 8.60 54.29 7.20
C TYR A 554 8.89 55.75 6.83
N ASN A 555 7.85 56.51 6.45
CA ASN A 555 7.98 57.94 6.15
C ASN A 555 8.29 58.78 7.40
N GLU A 556 7.72 58.44 8.56
CA GLU A 556 8.03 59.07 9.85
C GLU A 556 9.45 58.77 10.34
N ALA A 557 9.97 57.59 10.02
CA ALA A 557 11.32 57.14 10.38
C ALA A 557 12.41 57.54 9.37
N ALA A 558 12.08 58.29 8.31
CA ALA A 558 12.96 58.57 7.15
C ALA A 558 14.37 59.15 7.47
N LYS A 559 14.64 59.56 8.72
CA LYS A 559 15.93 60.07 9.19
C LYS A 559 16.67 59.15 10.18
N ASP A 560 16.11 57.98 10.51
CA ASP A 560 16.63 57.05 11.50
C ASP A 560 16.69 55.63 10.93
N ALA A 561 17.91 55.21 10.55
CA ALA A 561 18.17 53.90 9.95
C ALA A 561 17.84 52.73 10.89
N ALA A 562 17.95 52.92 12.21
CA ALA A 562 17.62 51.88 13.19
C ALA A 562 16.10 51.69 13.30
N LYS A 563 15.33 52.79 13.30
CA LYS A 563 13.86 52.72 13.23
C LYS A 563 13.37 52.11 11.91
N ILE A 564 13.97 52.48 10.78
CA ILE A 564 13.63 51.87 9.49
C ILE A 564 13.84 50.35 9.52
N ALA A 565 14.94 49.87 10.10
CA ALA A 565 15.21 48.44 10.24
C ALA A 565 14.18 47.74 11.16
N GLN A 566 13.80 48.37 12.26
CA GLN A 566 12.77 47.85 13.17
C GLN A 566 11.38 47.78 12.51
N ILE A 567 11.00 48.82 11.75
CA ILE A 567 9.73 48.88 11.03
C ILE A 567 9.67 47.82 9.92
N LYS A 568 10.76 47.63 9.17
CA LYS A 568 10.87 46.54 8.19
C LYS A 568 10.77 45.17 8.85
N PHE A 569 11.46 44.97 9.96
CA PHE A 569 11.37 43.73 10.73
C PHE A 569 9.93 43.45 11.20
N ALA A 570 9.24 44.45 11.77
CA ALA A 570 7.86 44.32 12.24
C ALA A 570 6.90 44.05 11.08
N ALA A 571 7.04 44.75 9.95
CA ALA A 571 6.21 44.55 8.78
C ALA A 571 6.42 43.16 8.16
N ASN A 572 7.67 42.69 8.04
CA ASN A 572 7.97 41.35 7.53
C ASN A 572 7.48 40.27 8.49
N LEU A 573 7.61 40.47 9.80
CA LEU A 573 7.08 39.55 10.81
C LEU A 573 5.55 39.47 10.76
N ALA A 574 4.86 40.62 10.69
CA ALA A 574 3.41 40.69 10.56
C ALA A 574 2.94 40.05 9.25
N ALA A 575 3.62 40.34 8.13
CA ALA A 575 3.34 39.74 6.83
C ALA A 575 3.55 38.22 6.85
N ALA A 576 4.58 37.72 7.54
CA ALA A 576 4.83 36.29 7.71
C ALA A 576 3.77 35.64 8.59
N LEU A 577 3.40 36.24 9.73
CA LEU A 577 2.36 35.73 10.64
C LEU A 577 1.00 35.63 9.95
N CYS A 578 0.68 36.59 9.09
CA CYS A 578 -0.48 36.55 8.21
C CYS A 578 -0.50 35.35 7.24
N GLN A 579 0.54 34.50 7.17
CA GLN A 579 0.64 33.34 6.26
C GLN A 579 0.64 32.01 6.99
N VAL A 580 0.73 32.06 8.31
CA VAL A 580 0.89 30.87 9.13
C VAL A 580 -0.42 30.13 9.30
N ILE A 581 -0.34 28.79 9.35
CA ILE A 581 -1.39 27.91 9.84
C ILE A 581 -0.88 27.30 11.16
N PRO A 582 -1.56 27.56 12.29
CA PRO A 582 -1.15 26.99 13.56
C PRO A 582 -1.37 25.49 13.58
N TYR A 583 -0.48 24.76 14.22
CA TYR A 583 -0.77 23.41 14.70
C TYR A 583 -0.38 23.28 16.17
N GLY A 584 -1.27 22.65 16.94
CA GLY A 584 -1.20 22.59 18.40
C GLY A 584 -0.44 21.40 18.96
N GLN A 585 0.42 20.74 18.17
CA GLN A 585 1.20 19.58 18.62
C GLN A 585 2.67 19.97 18.76
N PRO A 586 3.36 19.60 19.86
CA PRO A 586 4.81 19.75 19.93
C PRO A 586 5.45 18.92 18.82
N ILE A 587 6.26 19.53 17.96
CA ILE A 587 7.22 18.75 17.16
C ILE A 587 8.22 18.17 18.17
N LEU A 588 8.19 16.86 18.38
CA LEU A 588 9.34 16.12 18.89
C LEU A 588 10.51 16.29 17.89
N GLY A 589 11.27 17.39 18.02
CA GLY A 589 12.57 17.57 17.38
C GLY A 589 12.71 18.57 16.21
N GLY A 590 11.94 19.67 16.11
CA GLY A 590 12.10 20.56 14.94
C GLY A 590 11.54 21.98 15.05
N ALA A 591 11.95 22.75 16.07
CA ALA A 591 11.70 24.20 16.10
C ALA A 591 12.84 25.00 15.42
N THR A 592 13.33 24.54 14.25
CA THR A 592 14.46 25.17 13.54
C THR A 592 14.09 25.84 12.23
N SER A 593 12.91 25.60 11.64
CA SER A 593 12.61 26.09 10.28
C SER A 593 12.38 27.60 10.22
N MET A 594 11.49 28.18 11.02
CA MET A 594 11.21 29.62 10.88
C MET A 594 12.24 30.58 11.46
N ALA A 595 13.11 30.17 12.39
CA ALA A 595 14.24 31.04 12.75
C ALA A 595 15.29 31.10 11.63
N ALA A 596 15.40 30.03 10.82
CA ALA A 596 16.27 29.97 9.65
C ALA A 596 15.60 30.50 8.36
N GLU A 597 14.27 30.44 8.25
CA GLU A 597 13.49 30.99 7.14
C GLU A 597 13.07 32.45 7.37
N ALA A 598 12.94 32.92 8.61
CA ALA A 598 12.73 34.35 8.89
C ALA A 598 13.91 35.20 8.42
N THR A 599 15.11 34.62 8.34
CA THR A 599 16.26 35.28 7.70
C THR A 599 16.14 35.35 6.18
N ASP A 600 15.48 34.40 5.51
CA ASP A 600 15.17 34.46 4.07
C ASP A 600 13.97 35.40 3.76
N PHE A 601 12.98 35.49 4.66
CA PHE A 601 11.86 36.44 4.55
C PHE A 601 12.29 37.90 4.74
N LEU A 602 13.44 38.16 5.38
CA LEU A 602 13.98 39.51 5.52
C LEU A 602 14.45 40.11 4.18
N ASP A 603 14.73 39.27 3.18
CA ASP A 603 15.20 39.68 1.84
C ASP A 603 14.11 39.61 0.74
N THR A 604 12.90 39.15 1.06
CA THR A 604 11.81 39.00 0.08
C THR A 604 10.83 40.19 0.16
N ASP A 605 10.46 40.78 -0.98
CA ASP A 605 9.47 41.86 -1.03
C ASP A 605 8.11 41.36 -0.50
N PRO A 606 7.52 42.01 0.52
CA PRO A 606 6.20 41.69 1.03
C PRO A 606 5.17 41.48 -0.09
N ALA A 607 5.16 42.31 -1.14
CA ALA A 607 4.17 42.24 -2.22
C ALA A 607 4.20 40.92 -3.04
N GLU A 608 5.38 40.29 -3.19
CA GLU A 608 5.55 39.02 -3.93
C GLU A 608 4.96 37.84 -3.15
N VAL A 609 5.19 37.81 -1.84
CA VAL A 609 4.68 36.75 -0.97
C VAL A 609 3.14 36.76 -0.94
N ILE A 610 2.56 37.96 -0.98
CA ILE A 610 1.14 38.26 -0.94
C ILE A 610 0.36 37.75 -2.16
N LYS A 611 0.96 37.82 -3.35
CA LYS A 611 0.33 37.39 -4.61
C LYS A 611 0.17 35.87 -4.72
N SER A 612 1.02 35.09 -4.05
CA SER A 612 1.07 33.62 -4.15
C SER A 612 -0.04 32.87 -3.40
N LEU A 613 -0.73 33.54 -2.47
CA LEU A 613 -1.74 32.95 -1.57
C LEU A 613 -3.17 33.01 -2.12
N LYS A 614 -3.49 34.08 -2.85
CA LYS A 614 -4.80 34.33 -3.43
C LYS A 614 -5.24 33.24 -4.42
N THR A 615 -4.28 32.61 -5.11
CA THR A 615 -4.53 31.54 -6.07
C THR A 615 -4.74 30.20 -5.38
N LYS A 616 -3.86 29.78 -4.46
CA LYS A 616 -3.83 28.40 -3.92
C LYS A 616 -5.10 27.97 -3.16
N PHE A 617 -5.69 28.80 -2.31
CA PHE A 617 -6.91 28.44 -1.55
C PHE A 617 -8.17 28.48 -2.42
N SER A 618 -8.27 29.47 -3.32
CA SER A 618 -9.40 29.55 -4.26
C SER A 618 -9.37 28.37 -5.24
N ASP A 619 -8.20 28.04 -5.79
CA ASP A 619 -8.01 26.91 -6.71
C ASP A 619 -8.38 25.57 -6.04
N THR A 620 -8.06 25.43 -4.74
CA THR A 620 -8.41 24.26 -3.94
C THR A 620 -9.93 24.10 -3.78
N ILE A 621 -10.63 25.17 -3.42
CA ILE A 621 -12.10 25.14 -3.22
C ILE A 621 -12.80 24.95 -4.55
N ASP A 622 -12.31 25.56 -5.63
CA ASP A 622 -12.88 25.40 -6.95
C ASP A 622 -12.62 23.99 -7.50
N ALA A 623 -11.50 23.35 -7.14
CA ALA A 623 -11.27 21.92 -7.37
C ALA A 623 -12.22 21.03 -6.55
N TYR A 624 -12.47 21.35 -5.26
CA TYR A 624 -13.48 20.66 -4.46
C TYR A 624 -14.88 20.82 -5.03
N LYS A 625 -15.29 22.03 -5.44
CA LYS A 625 -16.60 22.27 -6.08
C LYS A 625 -16.73 21.56 -7.42
N ALA A 626 -15.67 21.57 -8.24
CA ALA A 626 -15.68 20.85 -9.51
C ALA A 626 -15.85 19.35 -9.31
N ALA A 627 -15.19 18.78 -8.28
CA ALA A 627 -15.39 17.40 -7.87
C ALA A 627 -16.80 17.14 -7.30
N ASN A 628 -17.32 18.03 -6.44
CA ASN A 628 -18.63 17.88 -5.80
C ASN A 628 -19.78 17.98 -6.81
N LYS A 629 -19.75 18.97 -7.72
CA LYS A 629 -20.75 19.12 -8.78
C LYS A 629 -20.78 17.91 -9.73
N GLN A 630 -19.62 17.36 -10.07
CA GLN A 630 -19.53 16.13 -10.86
C GLN A 630 -20.04 14.90 -10.09
N THR A 631 -19.83 14.87 -8.78
CA THR A 631 -20.35 13.83 -7.87
C THR A 631 -21.87 13.93 -7.73
N GLU A 632 -22.45 15.12 -7.58
CA GLU A 632 -23.89 15.37 -7.48
C GLU A 632 -24.65 14.91 -8.74
N GLU A 633 -24.16 15.21 -9.94
CA GLU A 633 -24.81 14.77 -11.18
C GLU A 633 -24.82 13.23 -11.32
N VAL A 634 -23.82 12.56 -10.76
CA VAL A 634 -23.70 11.10 -10.73
C VAL A 634 -24.57 10.50 -9.62
N VAL A 635 -24.52 11.05 -8.42
CA VAL A 635 -25.28 10.62 -7.23
C VAL A 635 -26.77 10.85 -7.42
N LYS A 636 -27.18 11.95 -8.05
CA LYS A 636 -28.58 12.22 -8.39
C LYS A 636 -29.14 11.17 -9.35
N LYS A 637 -28.40 10.83 -10.40
CA LYS A 637 -28.76 9.73 -11.31
C LYS A 637 -28.82 8.38 -10.60
N ALA A 638 -27.84 8.08 -9.74
CA ALA A 638 -27.82 6.84 -8.96
C ALA A 638 -28.98 6.78 -7.93
N LYS A 639 -29.32 7.88 -7.25
CA LYS A 639 -30.46 7.99 -6.33
C LYS A 639 -31.79 7.89 -7.07
N ASP A 640 -31.93 8.50 -8.24
CA ASP A 640 -33.15 8.46 -9.05
C ASP A 640 -33.38 7.03 -9.60
N GLU A 641 -32.33 6.37 -10.08
CA GLU A 641 -32.37 4.95 -10.49
C GLU A 641 -32.60 4.01 -9.30
N ALA A 642 -32.00 4.27 -8.13
CA ALA A 642 -32.23 3.50 -6.91
C ALA A 642 -33.62 3.74 -6.31
N LYS A 643 -34.21 4.93 -6.45
CA LYS A 643 -35.60 5.22 -6.06
C LYS A 643 -36.62 4.56 -6.97
N GLU A 644 -36.37 4.49 -8.29
CA GLU A 644 -37.17 3.66 -9.20
C GLU A 644 -37.19 2.20 -8.74
N LEU A 645 -36.08 1.71 -8.20
CA LEU A 645 -35.93 0.33 -7.70
C LEU A 645 -36.47 0.13 -6.27
N ALA A 646 -36.41 1.14 -5.41
CA ALA A 646 -37.00 1.13 -4.06
C ALA A 646 -38.52 1.28 -4.07
N GLY A 647 -39.08 1.98 -5.06
CA GLY A 647 -40.54 2.02 -5.31
C GLY A 647 -41.17 0.65 -5.61
N ALA A 648 -40.34 -0.40 -5.80
CA ALA A 648 -40.76 -1.80 -5.87
C ALA A 648 -40.96 -2.46 -4.48
N GLU A 649 -41.16 -1.67 -3.42
CA GLU A 649 -41.43 -2.09 -2.02
C GLU A 649 -42.66 -3.01 -1.83
N GLY A 650 -43.35 -3.40 -2.89
CA GLY A 650 -44.38 -4.45 -2.89
C GLY A 650 -43.84 -5.90 -2.90
N GLY A 651 -42.65 -6.18 -2.35
CA GLY A 651 -42.17 -7.55 -2.14
C GLY A 651 -41.64 -8.30 -3.37
N LYS A 652 -41.29 -7.61 -4.46
CA LYS A 652 -40.55 -8.25 -5.57
C LYS A 652 -39.05 -8.31 -5.25
N LYS A 653 -38.48 -9.53 -5.21
CA LYS A 653 -37.02 -9.74 -5.23
C LYS A 653 -36.42 -8.96 -6.43
N LEU A 654 -35.37 -8.16 -6.21
CA LEU A 654 -34.61 -7.53 -7.30
C LEU A 654 -34.21 -8.60 -8.32
N THR A 655 -34.57 -8.44 -9.60
CA THR A 655 -34.18 -9.42 -10.61
C THR A 655 -32.76 -9.16 -11.10
N VAL A 656 -32.08 -10.21 -11.58
CA VAL A 656 -30.74 -10.12 -12.18
C VAL A 656 -30.69 -9.09 -13.33
N GLN A 657 -31.81 -8.84 -14.02
CA GLN A 657 -31.88 -7.86 -15.11
C GLN A 657 -31.91 -6.41 -14.61
N ASP A 658 -32.55 -6.15 -13.47
CA ASP A 658 -32.65 -4.81 -12.89
C ASP A 658 -31.29 -4.31 -12.37
N ILE A 659 -30.54 -5.20 -11.73
CA ILE A 659 -29.18 -4.90 -11.24
C ILE A 659 -28.19 -4.78 -12.40
N LYS A 660 -28.38 -5.57 -13.46
CA LYS A 660 -27.59 -5.47 -14.69
C LYS A 660 -27.78 -4.13 -15.40
N ARG A 661 -28.99 -3.58 -15.40
CA ARG A 661 -29.30 -2.23 -15.93
C ARG A 661 -28.50 -1.14 -15.19
N LEU A 662 -28.41 -1.21 -13.86
CA LEU A 662 -27.59 -0.32 -13.02
C LEU A 662 -26.08 -0.46 -13.27
N SER A 663 -25.59 -1.67 -13.54
CA SER A 663 -24.17 -1.88 -13.87
C SER A 663 -23.78 -1.37 -15.27
N GLU A 664 -24.75 -1.25 -16.17
CA GLU A 664 -24.56 -0.83 -17.56
C GLU A 664 -24.72 0.69 -17.76
N THR A 665 -25.22 1.44 -16.76
CA THR A 665 -25.31 2.91 -16.77
C THR A 665 -23.94 3.59 -16.57
N LYS A 666 -23.08 3.44 -17.60
CA LYS A 666 -21.83 4.18 -17.94
C LYS A 666 -20.76 4.35 -16.84
N PRO A 667 -19.71 3.50 -16.86
CA PRO A 667 -18.45 3.68 -16.10
C PRO A 667 -17.74 5.03 -16.30
N SER A 668 -18.01 5.75 -17.40
CA SER A 668 -17.32 7.00 -17.72
C SER A 668 -17.70 8.18 -16.83
N ALA A 669 -18.96 8.26 -16.37
CA ALA A 669 -19.42 9.36 -15.51
C ALA A 669 -18.90 9.22 -14.08
N TRP A 670 -18.75 7.98 -13.60
CA TRP A 670 -18.28 7.67 -12.25
C TRP A 670 -16.78 7.88 -12.13
N SER A 671 -16.05 7.62 -13.21
CA SER A 671 -14.65 7.99 -13.31
C SER A 671 -14.47 9.48 -12.99
N THR A 672 -15.26 10.40 -13.58
CA THR A 672 -14.98 11.84 -13.52
C THR A 672 -15.09 12.46 -12.13
N ALA A 673 -15.93 11.94 -11.26
CA ALA A 673 -16.26 12.54 -9.96
C ALA A 673 -15.06 12.70 -8.99
N GLY A 674 -14.05 11.82 -9.05
CA GLY A 674 -12.85 11.89 -8.21
C GLY A 674 -11.68 12.67 -8.82
N LYS A 675 -11.77 13.07 -10.10
CA LYS A 675 -10.64 13.64 -10.86
C LYS A 675 -10.09 14.94 -10.25
N GLY A 676 -10.92 15.69 -9.52
CA GLY A 676 -10.52 16.93 -8.85
C GLY A 676 -10.04 16.77 -7.40
N LEU A 677 -10.40 15.68 -6.71
CA LEU A 677 -10.13 15.53 -5.27
C LEU A 677 -8.65 15.34 -4.97
N ALA A 678 -7.98 14.40 -5.64
CA ALA A 678 -6.57 14.15 -5.39
C ALA A 678 -5.66 15.34 -5.72
N PRO A 679 -5.84 16.07 -6.85
CA PRO A 679 -5.16 17.34 -7.06
C PRO A 679 -5.47 18.39 -5.98
N ALA A 680 -6.72 18.51 -5.53
CA ALA A 680 -7.10 19.45 -4.46
C ALA A 680 -6.36 19.15 -3.16
N TYR A 681 -6.28 17.87 -2.77
CA TYR A 681 -5.48 17.43 -1.62
C TYR A 681 -3.98 17.66 -1.80
N ALA A 682 -3.44 17.45 -3.00
CA ALA A 682 -2.03 17.72 -3.27
C ALA A 682 -1.72 19.23 -3.13
N HIS A 683 -2.63 20.09 -3.59
CA HIS A 683 -2.54 21.54 -3.40
C HIS A 683 -2.63 21.93 -1.91
N LEU A 684 -3.52 21.30 -1.15
CA LEU A 684 -3.61 21.49 0.31
C LEU A 684 -2.36 21.03 1.04
N LYS A 685 -1.88 19.81 0.78
CA LYS A 685 -0.63 19.29 1.36
C LYS A 685 0.50 20.26 1.12
N LYS A 686 0.71 20.68 -0.13
CA LYS A 686 1.79 21.61 -0.50
C LYS A 686 1.64 22.98 0.17
N ALA A 687 0.42 23.52 0.25
CA ALA A 687 0.16 24.79 0.95
C ALA A 687 0.43 24.66 2.45
N TYR A 688 0.08 23.51 3.04
CA TYR A 688 0.18 23.25 4.46
C TYR A 688 1.61 22.96 4.92
N GLU A 689 2.37 22.14 4.20
CA GLU A 689 3.78 21.84 4.51
C GLU A 689 4.65 23.10 4.52
N THR A 690 4.31 24.12 3.73
CA THR A 690 5.06 25.38 3.64
C THR A 690 4.64 26.47 4.63
N ALA A 691 3.53 26.30 5.35
CA ALA A 691 2.90 27.36 6.16
C ALA A 691 2.73 27.01 7.64
N GLN A 692 3.21 25.84 8.06
CA GLN A 692 3.00 25.29 9.40
C GLN A 692 3.93 25.90 10.46
N LEU A 693 3.37 26.38 11.57
CA LEU A 693 4.12 26.69 12.78
C LEU A 693 3.45 26.17 14.07
N PRO A 694 4.25 25.83 15.10
CA PRO A 694 3.71 25.58 16.42
C PRO A 694 2.97 26.81 16.96
N GLN A 695 1.81 26.59 17.60
CA GLN A 695 1.03 27.67 18.22
C GLN A 695 1.86 28.53 19.20
N ALA A 696 2.73 27.90 20.00
CA ALA A 696 3.61 28.62 20.94
C ALA A 696 4.56 29.60 20.24
N VAL A 697 5.06 29.24 19.05
CA VAL A 697 5.94 30.09 18.24
C VAL A 697 5.15 31.25 17.65
N ILE A 698 3.93 30.99 17.19
CA ILE A 698 3.00 32.03 16.70
C ILE A 698 2.68 33.03 17.80
N ASP A 699 2.27 32.53 18.98
CA ASP A 699 1.92 33.37 20.12
C ASP A 699 3.10 34.24 20.52
N ALA A 700 4.32 33.67 20.60
CA ALA A 700 5.54 34.42 20.89
C ALA A 700 5.82 35.53 19.85
N HIS A 701 5.56 35.28 18.57
CA HIS A 701 5.77 36.25 17.50
C HIS A 701 4.70 37.36 17.44
N ILE A 702 3.42 37.04 17.65
CA ILE A 702 2.33 38.02 17.78
C ILE A 702 2.59 38.94 18.97
N THR A 703 3.01 38.34 20.08
CA THR A 703 3.42 39.00 21.31
C THR A 703 4.61 39.93 21.04
N LYS A 704 5.65 39.46 20.33
CA LYS A 704 6.79 40.31 19.91
C LYS A 704 6.37 41.49 19.01
N LEU A 705 5.40 41.30 18.13
CA LEU A 705 4.87 42.35 17.26
C LEU A 705 4.11 43.40 18.08
N ALA A 706 3.24 42.97 19.01
CA ALA A 706 2.44 43.85 19.85
C ALA A 706 3.26 44.74 20.80
N ALA A 707 4.49 44.33 21.14
CA ALA A 707 5.37 45.05 22.05
C ALA A 707 6.06 46.29 21.43
N GLN A 708 5.98 46.50 20.11
CA GLN A 708 6.72 47.58 19.45
C GLN A 708 6.06 48.97 19.55
N ASP A 709 4.75 49.06 19.24
CA ASP A 709 3.97 50.30 19.27
C ASP A 709 2.49 49.96 19.51
N THR A 710 1.71 50.91 20.03
CA THR A 710 0.24 50.90 20.06
C THR A 710 -0.40 50.48 18.72
N VAL A 711 0.12 50.95 17.59
CA VAL A 711 -0.38 50.57 16.26
C VAL A 711 -0.14 49.09 15.97
N TRP A 712 1.04 48.57 16.33
CA TRP A 712 1.34 47.15 16.18
C TRP A 712 0.55 46.28 17.15
N LYS A 713 0.17 46.78 18.32
CA LYS A 713 -0.68 46.07 19.29
C LYS A 713 -2.08 45.80 18.73
N GLU A 714 -2.72 46.80 18.12
CA GLU A 714 -4.03 46.64 17.46
C GLU A 714 -3.93 45.68 16.27
N LEU A 715 -2.92 45.85 15.40
CA LEU A 715 -2.72 44.98 14.24
C LEU A 715 -2.39 43.53 14.65
N SER A 716 -1.66 43.33 15.75
CA SER A 716 -1.35 42.00 16.28
C SER A 716 -2.59 41.25 16.76
N ALA A 717 -3.57 41.95 17.34
CA ALA A 717 -4.85 41.35 17.72
C ALA A 717 -5.64 40.90 16.48
N GLU A 718 -5.72 41.74 15.44
CA GLU A 718 -6.36 41.38 14.17
C GLU A 718 -5.64 40.21 13.45
N ILE A 719 -4.31 40.17 13.51
CA ILE A 719 -3.51 39.05 12.99
C ILE A 719 -3.79 37.76 13.79
N ALA A 720 -3.90 37.84 15.11
CA ALA A 720 -4.23 36.70 15.97
C ALA A 720 -5.62 36.13 15.66
N ASP A 721 -6.61 37.01 15.47
CA ASP A 721 -7.96 36.63 15.07
C ASP A 721 -7.96 35.99 13.67
N LEU A 722 -7.22 36.55 12.72
CA LEU A 722 -7.08 36.00 11.36
C LEU A 722 -6.46 34.59 11.38
N ILE A 723 -5.43 34.38 12.21
CA ILE A 723 -4.77 33.08 12.37
C ILE A 723 -5.73 32.05 12.98
N ARG A 724 -6.52 32.43 14.01
CA ARG A 724 -7.56 31.57 14.61
C ARG A 724 -8.65 31.21 13.61
N GLU A 725 -9.17 32.19 12.87
CA GLU A 725 -10.20 31.96 11.85
C GLU A 725 -9.67 31.04 10.74
N ARG A 726 -8.41 31.24 10.31
CA ARG A 726 -7.75 30.36 9.35
C ARG A 726 -7.61 28.93 9.85
N ALA A 727 -7.22 28.74 11.11
CA ALA A 727 -7.11 27.42 11.72
C ALA A 727 -8.45 26.68 11.69
N SER A 728 -9.52 27.35 12.11
CA SER A 728 -10.88 26.79 12.09
C SER A 728 -11.35 26.45 10.67
N VAL A 729 -11.19 27.38 9.73
CA VAL A 729 -11.55 27.14 8.31
C VAL A 729 -10.72 25.99 7.72
N HIS A 730 -9.45 25.86 8.11
CA HIS A 730 -8.59 24.78 7.66
C HIS A 730 -9.05 23.42 8.19
N ASP A 731 -9.36 23.31 9.49
CA ASP A 731 -9.90 22.10 10.09
C ASP A 731 -11.22 21.68 9.42
N ASP A 732 -12.11 22.63 9.13
CA ASP A 732 -13.35 22.37 8.39
C ASP A 732 -13.09 21.86 6.97
N ILE A 733 -12.09 22.43 6.25
CA ILE A 733 -11.69 21.95 4.91
C ILE A 733 -11.15 20.52 5.00
N ILE A 734 -10.33 20.21 6.01
CA ILE A 734 -9.79 18.86 6.20
C ILE A 734 -10.91 17.87 6.51
N GLN A 735 -11.80 18.19 7.45
CA GLN A 735 -12.90 17.31 7.83
C GLN A 735 -13.85 17.07 6.65
N LEU A 736 -14.22 18.14 5.94
CA LEU A 736 -15.04 18.05 4.74
C LEU A 736 -14.34 17.20 3.67
N GLY A 737 -13.07 17.47 3.41
CA GLY A 737 -12.25 16.67 2.51
C GLY A 737 -12.33 15.20 2.90
N GLN A 738 -11.87 14.84 4.10
CA GLN A 738 -11.83 13.46 4.58
C GLN A 738 -13.17 12.75 4.44
N GLN A 739 -14.26 13.42 4.83
CA GLN A 739 -15.62 12.89 4.69
C GLN A 739 -15.95 12.61 3.22
N VAL A 740 -15.75 13.61 2.33
CA VAL A 740 -16.05 13.48 0.89
C VAL A 740 -15.15 12.43 0.23
N GLY A 741 -13.86 12.41 0.55
CA GLY A 741 -12.89 11.46 -0.01
C GLY A 741 -13.22 10.02 0.37
N GLN A 742 -13.53 9.78 1.65
CA GLN A 742 -13.91 8.46 2.16
C GLN A 742 -15.26 8.01 1.59
N ASP A 743 -16.30 8.85 1.72
CA ASP A 743 -17.64 8.51 1.23
C ASP A 743 -17.64 8.28 -0.30
N TYR A 744 -16.80 9.01 -1.04
CA TYR A 744 -16.62 8.82 -2.47
C TYR A 744 -15.89 7.52 -2.80
N ALA A 745 -14.77 7.23 -2.13
CA ALA A 745 -14.02 6.00 -2.33
C ALA A 745 -14.90 4.77 -2.03
N ASP A 746 -15.67 4.81 -0.95
CA ASP A 746 -16.62 3.75 -0.57
C ASP A 746 -17.76 3.60 -1.58
N LEU A 747 -18.32 4.72 -2.07
CA LEU A 747 -19.38 4.70 -3.08
C LEU A 747 -18.88 4.13 -4.41
N VAL A 748 -17.73 4.59 -4.90
CA VAL A 748 -17.11 4.07 -6.13
C VAL A 748 -16.77 2.59 -5.97
N GLY A 749 -16.18 2.20 -4.84
CA GLY A 749 -15.90 0.81 -4.52
C GLY A 749 -17.15 -0.06 -4.56
N ASN A 750 -18.26 0.39 -3.98
CA ASN A 750 -19.54 -0.33 -4.03
C ASN A 750 -20.14 -0.44 -5.43
N LEU A 751 -19.97 0.61 -6.24
CA LEU A 751 -20.51 0.66 -7.59
C LEU A 751 -19.70 -0.22 -8.56
N ASP A 752 -18.36 -0.17 -8.50
CA ASP A 752 -17.49 -1.12 -9.21
C ASP A 752 -17.76 -2.56 -8.77
N SER A 753 -18.05 -2.73 -7.48
CA SER A 753 -18.42 -4.01 -6.91
C SER A 753 -19.72 -4.57 -7.49
N LEU A 754 -20.75 -3.73 -7.58
CA LEU A 754 -22.02 -4.08 -8.24
C LEU A 754 -21.80 -4.40 -9.72
N ALA A 755 -20.95 -3.66 -10.42
CA ALA A 755 -20.63 -3.96 -11.82
C ALA A 755 -19.88 -5.28 -12.00
N GLY A 756 -18.94 -5.60 -11.10
CA GLY A 756 -18.17 -6.85 -11.10
C GLY A 756 -19.02 -8.10 -10.81
N LEU A 757 -20.07 -7.96 -9.99
CA LEU A 757 -20.99 -9.05 -9.65
C LEU A 757 -21.84 -9.53 -10.85
N PHE A 758 -22.07 -8.69 -11.86
CA PHE A 758 -23.02 -8.98 -12.96
C PHE A 758 -22.43 -8.86 -14.39
N ASP A 759 -21.09 -8.88 -14.51
CA ASP A 759 -20.40 -8.80 -15.81
C ASP A 759 -20.80 -9.94 -16.78
N LYS A 760 -21.06 -9.59 -18.05
CA LYS A 760 -21.65 -10.43 -19.11
C LYS A 760 -20.73 -11.56 -19.58
N GLU A 761 -19.40 -11.39 -19.52
CA GLU A 761 -18.45 -12.41 -20.00
C GLU A 761 -18.32 -13.62 -19.06
N VAL A 762 -18.51 -13.41 -17.74
CA VAL A 762 -18.27 -14.45 -16.72
C VAL A 762 -19.54 -15.26 -16.42
N SER A 763 -20.69 -14.59 -16.41
CA SER A 763 -22.01 -15.19 -16.18
C SER A 763 -22.45 -16.17 -17.28
N ALA A 764 -21.87 -16.08 -18.48
CA ALA A 764 -22.13 -16.99 -19.59
C ALA A 764 -21.29 -18.29 -19.57
N ARG A 765 -20.19 -18.35 -18.80
CA ARG A 765 -19.23 -19.47 -18.90
C ARG A 765 -18.89 -20.21 -17.61
N THR A 766 -19.16 -19.65 -16.43
CA THR A 766 -18.72 -20.29 -15.18
C THR A 766 -19.70 -20.04 -14.05
N ARG A 767 -20.14 -21.13 -13.39
CA ARG A 767 -20.98 -21.12 -12.18
C ARG A 767 -20.23 -20.58 -10.93
N LEU A 768 -19.25 -19.70 -11.10
CA LEU A 768 -18.34 -19.15 -10.08
C LEU A 768 -18.45 -17.63 -10.07
N LEU A 769 -18.24 -17.01 -8.90
CA LEU A 769 -18.07 -15.56 -8.78
C LEU A 769 -16.86 -15.10 -9.62
N SER A 770 -16.98 -13.97 -10.32
CA SER A 770 -15.86 -13.36 -11.05
C SER A 770 -14.73 -12.97 -10.08
N ASN A 771 -13.48 -12.88 -10.54
CA ASN A 771 -12.39 -12.34 -9.71
C ASN A 771 -12.75 -10.96 -9.14
N ASN A 772 -13.48 -10.15 -9.91
CA ASN A 772 -13.97 -8.85 -9.44
C ASN A 772 -14.96 -9.01 -8.28
N ALA A 773 -15.90 -9.97 -8.35
CA ALA A 773 -16.82 -10.29 -7.27
C ALA A 773 -16.12 -10.83 -6.01
N LEU A 774 -14.96 -11.48 -6.14
CA LEU A 774 -14.12 -11.85 -5.01
C LEU A 774 -13.57 -10.59 -4.31
N THR A 775 -13.02 -9.67 -5.10
CA THR A 775 -12.49 -8.39 -4.62
C THR A 775 -13.56 -7.55 -3.92
N VAL A 776 -14.83 -7.64 -4.34
CA VAL A 776 -15.97 -7.04 -3.63
C VAL A 776 -16.15 -7.60 -2.23
N VAL A 777 -16.20 -8.92 -2.12
CA VAL A 777 -16.46 -9.62 -0.87
C VAL A 777 -15.30 -9.40 0.11
N GLU A 778 -14.08 -9.35 -0.42
CA GLU A 778 -12.88 -8.92 0.32
C GLU A 778 -13.00 -7.45 0.76
N GLY A 779 -13.41 -6.53 -0.11
CA GLY A 779 -13.62 -5.13 0.25
C GLY A 779 -14.71 -4.91 1.31
N MET A 780 -15.79 -5.69 1.30
CA MET A 780 -16.81 -5.68 2.36
C MET A 780 -16.23 -6.16 3.70
N ARG A 781 -15.39 -7.20 3.66
CA ARG A 781 -14.69 -7.73 4.83
C ARG A 781 -13.75 -6.67 5.42
N ASP A 782 -13.00 -5.98 4.57
CA ASP A 782 -12.03 -4.97 4.99
C ASP A 782 -12.70 -3.72 5.59
N ARG A 783 -13.86 -3.30 5.05
CA ARG A 783 -14.67 -2.22 5.66
C ARG A 783 -15.23 -2.59 7.02
N ALA A 784 -15.77 -3.81 7.17
CA ALA A 784 -16.22 -4.29 8.48
C ALA A 784 -15.06 -4.31 9.50
N ARG A 785 -13.85 -4.66 9.07
CA ARG A 785 -12.63 -4.58 9.88
C ARG A 785 -12.30 -3.14 10.28
N PHE A 786 -12.36 -2.19 9.34
CA PHE A 786 -12.12 -0.77 9.58
C PHE A 786 -13.08 -0.22 10.64
N THR A 787 -14.40 -0.42 10.46
CA THR A 787 -15.42 0.07 11.41
C THR A 787 -15.22 -0.50 12.81
N LEU A 788 -14.88 -1.79 12.93
CA LEU A 788 -14.57 -2.39 14.23
C LEU A 788 -13.34 -1.80 14.89
N THR A 789 -12.30 -1.53 14.10
CA THR A 789 -11.04 -0.96 14.58
C THR A 789 -11.26 0.49 15.04
N GLU A 790 -12.04 1.27 14.30
CA GLU A 790 -12.43 2.64 14.66
C GLU A 790 -13.29 2.69 15.92
N ALA A 791 -14.27 1.80 16.04
CA ALA A 791 -15.12 1.73 17.22
C ALA A 791 -14.32 1.31 18.47
N LEU A 792 -13.39 0.36 18.34
CA LEU A 792 -12.45 -0.01 19.41
C LEU A 792 -11.53 1.16 19.77
N TYR A 793 -10.99 1.86 18.77
CA TYR A 793 -10.20 3.08 18.94
C TYR A 793 -10.96 4.10 19.79
N ASN A 794 -12.22 4.40 19.45
CA ASN A 794 -13.04 5.34 20.22
C ASN A 794 -13.27 4.89 21.68
N VAL A 795 -13.42 3.59 21.95
CA VAL A 795 -13.50 3.10 23.34
C VAL A 795 -12.17 3.29 24.08
N VAL A 796 -11.05 2.99 23.43
CA VAL A 796 -9.71 3.20 24.01
C VAL A 796 -9.49 4.67 24.31
N ARG A 797 -9.78 5.56 23.37
CA ARG A 797 -9.64 7.01 23.56
C ARG A 797 -10.52 7.53 24.69
N ALA A 798 -11.76 7.04 24.79
CA ALA A 798 -12.65 7.39 25.91
C ALA A 798 -12.14 6.87 27.27
N PHE A 799 -11.43 5.74 27.29
CA PHE A 799 -10.78 5.22 28.50
C PHE A 799 -9.57 6.08 28.87
N GLU A 800 -8.72 6.40 27.89
CA GLU A 800 -7.53 7.23 28.08
C GLU A 800 -7.88 8.65 28.53
N SER A 801 -8.93 9.25 27.96
CA SER A 801 -9.39 10.60 28.34
C SER A 801 -10.04 10.63 29.73
N ALA A 802 -10.66 9.54 30.16
CA ALA A 802 -11.23 9.43 31.50
C ALA A 802 -10.17 9.16 32.59
N LEU A 803 -9.12 8.40 32.26
CA LEU A 803 -8.14 7.92 33.25
C LEU A 803 -6.75 8.53 33.14
N PHE A 804 -6.47 9.28 32.06
CA PHE A 804 -5.19 9.89 31.73
C PHE A 804 -4.02 8.90 31.77
N LYS A 805 -4.26 7.70 31.24
CA LYS A 805 -3.33 6.58 31.25
C LYS A 805 -3.55 5.71 30.02
N PRO A 806 -2.47 5.23 29.36
CA PRO A 806 -2.60 4.31 28.24
C PRO A 806 -3.10 2.94 28.67
N ILE A 807 -3.69 2.21 27.72
CA ILE A 807 -4.15 0.84 27.92
C ILE A 807 -3.58 -0.07 26.84
N VAL A 808 -3.09 -1.24 27.28
CA VAL A 808 -2.67 -2.30 26.36
C VAL A 808 -3.89 -3.16 26.06
N ILE A 809 -4.32 -3.16 24.81
CA ILE A 809 -5.37 -4.03 24.29
C ILE A 809 -4.86 -4.79 23.06
N ASN A 810 -5.54 -5.88 22.69
CA ASN A 810 -5.25 -6.53 21.44
C ASN A 810 -5.93 -5.78 20.28
N TRP A 811 -5.13 -5.09 19.48
CA TRP A 811 -5.59 -4.39 18.28
C TRP A 811 -5.70 -5.32 17.06
N SER A 812 -5.04 -6.49 17.07
CA SER A 812 -5.11 -7.44 15.95
C SER A 812 -6.44 -8.19 15.97
N LEU A 813 -7.22 -7.97 14.91
CA LEU A 813 -8.39 -8.76 14.57
C LEU A 813 -8.00 -10.04 13.79
N ASP A 814 -6.71 -10.36 13.62
CA ASP A 814 -6.27 -11.47 12.75
C ASP A 814 -6.55 -12.84 13.39
N THR A 815 -6.38 -12.95 14.71
CA THR A 815 -6.85 -14.12 15.49
C THR A 815 -8.35 -14.39 15.31
N ILE A 816 -9.14 -13.35 15.03
CA ILE A 816 -10.58 -13.47 14.80
C ILE A 816 -10.84 -14.06 13.42
N TYR A 817 -10.02 -13.70 12.42
CA TYR A 817 -10.10 -14.24 11.07
C TYR A 817 -9.74 -15.72 11.02
N GLU A 818 -8.67 -16.14 11.70
CA GLU A 818 -8.33 -17.57 11.84
C GLU A 818 -9.49 -18.35 12.46
N GLN A 819 -10.17 -17.79 13.46
CA GLN A 819 -11.30 -18.45 14.10
C GLN A 819 -12.59 -18.42 13.25
N VAL A 820 -12.86 -17.34 12.51
CA VAL A 820 -13.94 -17.28 11.51
C VAL A 820 -13.72 -18.38 10.47
N ASN A 821 -12.50 -18.50 9.93
CA ASN A 821 -12.15 -19.54 8.96
C ASN A 821 -12.24 -20.95 9.57
N THR A 822 -11.78 -21.13 10.81
CA THR A 822 -11.91 -22.40 11.54
C THR A 822 -13.38 -22.77 11.72
N LEU A 823 -14.25 -21.83 12.08
CA LEU A 823 -15.68 -22.07 12.19
C LEU A 823 -16.29 -22.47 10.85
N LEU A 824 -15.91 -21.80 9.76
CA LEU A 824 -16.37 -22.11 8.41
C LEU A 824 -15.91 -23.50 7.92
N SER A 825 -14.78 -24.01 8.41
CA SER A 825 -14.23 -25.32 8.01
C SER A 825 -14.95 -26.54 8.61
N ASN A 826 -15.74 -26.36 9.69
CA ASN A 826 -16.29 -27.45 10.50
C ASN A 826 -17.62 -28.07 9.99
N LYS A 827 -18.21 -27.57 8.89
CA LYS A 827 -19.45 -28.12 8.31
C LYS A 827 -19.44 -27.95 6.78
N PRO A 828 -19.94 -28.92 6.00
CA PRO A 828 -20.11 -28.76 4.56
C PRO A 828 -21.00 -27.55 4.23
N LEU A 829 -20.50 -26.66 3.37
CA LEU A 829 -21.06 -25.32 3.08
C LEU A 829 -22.49 -25.28 2.51
N HIS A 830 -23.00 -26.39 1.99
CA HIS A 830 -24.36 -26.52 1.44
C HIS A 830 -25.46 -26.70 2.52
N ALA A 831 -25.08 -26.84 3.80
CA ALA A 831 -26.00 -27.10 4.91
C ALA A 831 -26.18 -25.90 5.88
N TRP A 832 -25.73 -24.70 5.50
CA TRP A 832 -25.81 -23.50 6.34
C TRP A 832 -27.07 -22.69 6.00
N THR A 833 -27.87 -22.35 7.02
CA THR A 833 -29.04 -21.46 6.93
C THR A 833 -28.74 -20.08 7.56
N ASP A 834 -29.55 -19.05 7.29
CA ASP A 834 -29.45 -17.72 7.94
C ASP A 834 -29.44 -17.80 9.48
N LYS A 835 -30.15 -18.79 10.02
CA LYS A 835 -30.16 -19.09 11.47
C LYS A 835 -28.83 -19.65 11.97
N ASP A 836 -28.19 -20.53 11.20
CA ASP A 836 -26.86 -21.08 11.54
C ASP A 836 -25.76 -20.02 11.54
N VAL A 837 -25.85 -19.02 10.65
CA VAL A 837 -24.96 -17.84 10.62
C VAL A 837 -25.12 -17.03 11.90
N SER A 838 -26.36 -16.68 12.27
CA SER A 838 -26.66 -15.91 13.49
C SER A 838 -26.25 -16.65 14.77
N ASP A 839 -26.55 -17.95 14.87
CA ASP A 839 -26.19 -18.79 16.03
C ASP A 839 -24.66 -18.92 16.18
N ARG A 840 -23.89 -18.88 15.08
CA ARG A 840 -22.42 -18.91 15.12
C ARG A 840 -21.77 -17.55 15.31
N VAL A 841 -22.39 -16.44 14.88
CA VAL A 841 -21.97 -15.09 15.29
C VAL A 841 -21.93 -15.00 16.83
N ALA A 842 -22.90 -15.61 17.51
CA ALA A 842 -22.90 -15.69 18.98
C ALA A 842 -21.66 -16.41 19.57
N THR A 843 -21.03 -17.34 18.83
CA THR A 843 -19.79 -18.02 19.27
C THR A 843 -18.52 -17.19 19.09
N LEU A 844 -18.54 -16.17 18.24
CA LEU A 844 -17.42 -15.24 18.02
C LEU A 844 -17.45 -14.03 18.98
N LYS A 845 -18.64 -13.65 19.47
CA LYS A 845 -18.82 -12.55 20.44
C LYS A 845 -17.87 -12.60 21.65
N PRO A 846 -17.55 -13.76 22.27
CA PRO A 846 -16.64 -13.83 23.42
C PRO A 846 -15.21 -13.32 23.16
N LEU A 847 -14.72 -13.35 21.91
CA LEU A 847 -13.40 -12.86 21.51
C LEU A 847 -13.34 -11.33 21.54
N PHE A 848 -14.37 -10.68 20.99
CA PHE A 848 -14.52 -9.22 21.08
C PHE A 848 -14.78 -8.77 22.51
N MET A 849 -15.47 -9.60 23.29
CA MET A 849 -15.64 -9.40 24.73
C MET A 849 -14.34 -9.59 25.53
N ALA A 850 -13.25 -10.09 24.94
CA ALA A 850 -11.96 -10.17 25.62
C ALA A 850 -11.32 -8.79 25.78
N ASN A 851 -11.27 -7.98 24.71
CA ASN A 851 -10.84 -6.58 24.79
C ASN A 851 -11.73 -5.80 25.77
N LEU A 852 -13.06 -5.96 25.69
CA LEU A 852 -13.98 -5.37 26.65
C LEU A 852 -13.71 -5.83 28.10
N ARG A 853 -13.34 -7.10 28.31
CA ARG A 853 -12.96 -7.63 29.63
C ARG A 853 -11.67 -7.02 30.14
N ASP A 854 -10.67 -6.82 29.28
CA ASP A 854 -9.39 -6.21 29.67
C ASP A 854 -9.56 -4.72 29.99
N ILE A 855 -10.33 -3.98 29.18
CA ILE A 855 -10.69 -2.58 29.48
C ILE A 855 -11.51 -2.53 30.78
N ARG A 856 -12.49 -3.43 30.97
CA ARG A 856 -13.25 -3.51 32.22
C ARG A 856 -12.38 -3.87 33.43
N ARG A 857 -11.42 -4.78 33.29
CA ARG A 857 -10.51 -5.17 34.38
C ARG A 857 -9.56 -4.02 34.74
N GLY A 858 -9.06 -3.31 33.72
CA GLY A 858 -8.29 -2.07 33.89
C GLY A 858 -9.11 -1.00 34.61
N LEU A 859 -10.37 -0.82 34.17
CA LEU A 859 -11.31 0.10 34.80
C LEU A 859 -11.53 -0.27 36.26
N ILE A 860 -11.96 -1.49 36.60
CA ILE A 860 -12.23 -1.90 37.98
C ILE A 860 -11.02 -1.68 38.89
N ARG A 861 -9.80 -2.03 38.42
CA ARG A 861 -8.56 -1.85 39.18
C ARG A 861 -8.26 -0.38 39.50
N ASP A 862 -8.57 0.51 38.57
CA ASP A 862 -8.25 1.93 38.69
C ASP A 862 -9.45 2.74 39.25
N LEU A 863 -10.69 2.25 39.12
CA LEU A 863 -11.92 2.87 39.64
C LEU A 863 -11.98 2.87 41.16
N GLU A 864 -11.44 1.82 41.82
CA GLU A 864 -11.27 1.77 43.28
C GLU A 864 -10.38 2.92 43.81
N LYS A 865 -9.65 3.62 42.92
CA LYS A 865 -8.78 4.77 43.25
C LYS A 865 -9.36 6.12 42.79
N LEU A 866 -10.50 6.14 42.10
CA LEU A 866 -11.16 7.34 41.59
C LEU A 866 -12.28 7.78 42.53
N ASP A 867 -11.91 8.36 43.67
CA ASP A 867 -12.88 9.00 44.57
C ASP A 867 -13.20 10.43 44.07
N ALA A 868 -13.80 10.51 42.87
CA ALA A 868 -14.12 11.78 42.21
C ALA A 868 -15.30 12.45 42.92
N VAL A 869 -15.14 13.74 43.22
CA VAL A 869 -16.15 14.56 43.88
C VAL A 869 -16.56 15.70 42.95
N ASP A 870 -17.86 15.86 42.78
CA ASP A 870 -18.43 17.00 42.06
C ASP A 870 -18.46 18.22 42.99
N ARG A 871 -17.89 19.32 42.53
CA ARG A 871 -17.77 20.56 43.29
C ARG A 871 -18.27 21.73 42.46
N THR A 872 -18.99 22.64 43.10
CA THR A 872 -19.49 23.85 42.45
C THR A 872 -18.54 25.01 42.76
N VAL A 873 -17.95 25.58 41.73
CA VAL A 873 -17.07 26.76 41.80
C VAL A 873 -17.80 27.92 41.13
N SER A 874 -18.04 28.99 41.89
CA SER A 874 -18.64 30.23 41.38
C SER A 874 -17.57 31.24 41.05
N PHE A 875 -17.77 31.97 39.95
CA PHE A 875 -16.87 33.05 39.52
C PHE A 875 -17.68 34.16 38.86
N GLU A 876 -17.13 35.37 38.90
CA GLU A 876 -17.72 36.58 38.35
C GLU A 876 -16.87 37.07 37.18
N ILE A 877 -17.51 37.66 36.18
CA ILE A 877 -16.86 38.37 35.08
C ILE A 877 -17.35 39.82 35.13
N ASP A 878 -16.43 40.74 35.39
CA ASP A 878 -16.64 42.18 35.47
C ASP A 878 -15.51 42.95 34.74
N ASP A 879 -15.50 44.27 34.85
CA ASP A 879 -14.50 45.15 34.22
C ASP A 879 -13.08 44.98 34.81
N ASP A 880 -12.92 44.36 35.99
CA ASP A 880 -11.60 44.15 36.61
C ASP A 880 -10.80 43.04 35.90
N LEU A 881 -11.46 42.19 35.11
CA LEU A 881 -10.87 41.12 34.29
C LEU A 881 -10.43 41.59 32.88
N GLY A 882 -10.42 42.89 32.62
CA GLY A 882 -10.05 43.51 31.34
C GLY A 882 -11.26 43.91 30.48
N ASP A 883 -11.06 44.13 29.18
CA ASP A 883 -12.09 44.64 28.25
C ASP A 883 -13.20 43.62 27.89
N VAL A 884 -13.38 42.53 28.65
CA VAL A 884 -14.34 41.45 28.34
C VAL A 884 -15.78 42.00 28.29
N ILE A 885 -16.22 42.69 29.34
CA ILE A 885 -17.57 43.25 29.42
C ILE A 885 -17.78 44.36 28.38
N ALA A 886 -16.79 45.24 28.21
CA ALA A 886 -16.81 46.27 27.17
C ALA A 886 -16.97 45.67 25.75
N THR A 887 -16.30 44.55 25.48
CA THR A 887 -16.36 43.83 24.19
C THR A 887 -17.74 43.18 23.98
N LEU A 888 -18.30 42.55 25.00
CA LEU A 888 -19.66 41.98 24.94
C LEU A 888 -20.72 43.06 24.69
N ASN A 889 -20.57 44.23 25.31
CA ASN A 889 -21.48 45.36 25.13
C ASN A 889 -21.40 45.99 23.72
N ARG A 890 -20.29 45.83 23.00
CA ARG A 890 -20.18 46.17 21.57
C ARG A 890 -20.82 45.13 20.63
N GLY A 891 -21.28 44.00 21.17
CA GLY A 891 -21.84 42.88 20.39
C GLY A 891 -20.77 41.97 19.78
N GLU A 892 -19.52 42.13 20.20
CA GLU A 892 -18.37 41.30 19.81
C GLU A 892 -18.27 40.08 20.74
N SER A 893 -17.48 39.07 20.34
CA SER A 893 -17.23 37.89 21.19
C SER A 893 -15.99 38.13 22.05
N ALA A 894 -16.05 37.75 23.32
CA ALA A 894 -14.94 37.92 24.26
C ALA A 894 -14.47 36.56 24.78
N THR A 895 -13.16 36.36 24.90
CA THR A 895 -12.58 35.10 25.39
C THR A 895 -11.97 35.31 26.77
N VAL A 896 -12.23 34.38 27.69
CA VAL A 896 -11.67 34.41 29.05
C VAL A 896 -11.14 33.04 29.47
N SER A 897 -9.96 33.00 30.09
CA SER A 897 -9.37 31.77 30.61
C SER A 897 -9.93 31.42 31.98
N THR A 898 -10.40 30.17 32.15
CA THR A 898 -10.86 29.65 33.45
C THR A 898 -9.75 29.60 34.49
N LEU A 899 -8.49 29.48 34.07
CA LEU A 899 -7.33 29.58 34.96
C LEU A 899 -7.20 31.01 35.52
N ALA A 900 -7.32 32.02 34.65
CA ALA A 900 -7.25 33.42 35.06
C ALA A 900 -8.40 33.82 36.00
N LEU A 901 -9.56 33.19 35.84
CA LEU A 901 -10.72 33.34 36.72
C LEU A 901 -10.58 32.63 38.08
N GLY A 902 -9.46 31.92 38.32
CA GLY A 902 -9.23 31.20 39.57
C GLY A 902 -10.12 29.96 39.75
N VAL A 903 -10.74 29.47 38.68
CA VAL A 903 -11.64 28.31 38.70
C VAL A 903 -10.87 27.00 38.94
N ILE A 904 -9.60 26.96 38.55
CA ILE A 904 -8.76 25.76 38.59
C ILE A 904 -8.02 25.67 39.91
N GLU A 905 -8.53 24.85 40.82
CA GLU A 905 -8.01 24.79 42.19
C GLU A 905 -6.78 23.89 42.28
N PRO A 906 -5.65 24.36 42.85
CA PRO A 906 -4.41 23.58 42.83
C PRO A 906 -4.39 22.37 43.78
N ASP A 907 -5.30 22.31 44.75
CA ASP A 907 -5.46 21.16 45.66
C ASP A 907 -6.18 19.96 44.99
N TRP A 908 -6.61 20.12 43.73
CA TRP A 908 -7.44 19.16 43.00
C TRP A 908 -6.87 18.81 41.63
N GLU A 909 -6.85 17.53 41.32
CA GLU A 909 -6.44 17.00 40.01
C GLU A 909 -7.64 16.46 39.25
N ARG A 910 -7.45 16.14 37.97
CA ARG A 910 -8.47 15.67 37.03
C ARG A 910 -9.75 16.51 37.04
N GLN A 911 -9.59 17.82 37.04
CA GLN A 911 -10.69 18.77 37.05
C GLN A 911 -11.36 18.79 35.68
N LEU A 912 -12.51 18.12 35.57
CA LEU A 912 -13.33 18.04 34.37
C LEU A 912 -14.62 18.84 34.57
N LEU A 913 -15.02 19.62 33.57
CA LEU A 913 -16.23 20.42 33.60
C LEU A 913 -17.44 19.51 33.34
N ALA A 914 -18.25 19.31 34.37
CA ALA A 914 -19.48 18.52 34.31
C ALA A 914 -20.70 19.39 33.95
N ASP A 915 -20.75 20.63 34.42
CA ASP A 915 -21.85 21.56 34.12
C ASP A 915 -21.40 23.02 34.22
N LEU A 916 -22.04 23.90 33.45
CA LEU A 916 -21.83 25.36 33.48
C LEU A 916 -23.20 26.02 33.48
N ASP A 917 -23.41 26.95 34.42
CA ASP A 917 -24.69 27.64 34.59
C ASP A 917 -24.49 29.14 34.84
N LEU A 918 -25.34 29.97 34.23
CA LEU A 918 -25.38 31.41 34.46
C LEU A 918 -26.34 31.69 35.62
N LYS A 919 -25.83 32.27 36.70
CA LYS A 919 -26.59 32.53 37.94
C LYS A 919 -27.16 33.93 38.00
N GLY A 920 -26.51 34.90 37.37
CA GLY A 920 -26.93 36.30 37.42
C GLY A 920 -26.34 37.14 36.29
N ILE A 921 -27.06 38.20 35.93
CA ILE A 921 -26.59 39.26 35.06
C ILE A 921 -26.88 40.58 35.78
N LYS A 922 -25.86 41.41 35.96
CA LYS A 922 -25.99 42.76 36.48
C LYS A 922 -25.82 43.75 35.34
N PHE A 923 -26.75 44.69 35.22
CA PHE A 923 -26.68 45.77 34.24
C PHE A 923 -26.28 47.08 34.92
N ALA A 924 -25.55 47.92 34.18
CA ALA A 924 -25.16 49.25 34.64
C ALA A 924 -26.41 50.10 34.98
N LYS A 925 -26.28 51.05 35.91
CA LYS A 925 -27.38 51.92 36.34
C LYS A 925 -28.03 52.67 35.17
N GLY A 926 -29.20 52.21 34.75
CA GLY A 926 -30.07 52.76 33.70
C GLY A 926 -31.30 51.86 33.49
N ASP A 927 -32.33 52.35 32.80
CA ASP A 927 -33.58 51.61 32.58
C ASP A 927 -33.32 50.34 31.73
N VAL A 928 -33.31 49.18 32.39
CA VAL A 928 -33.41 47.88 31.71
C VAL A 928 -34.80 47.84 31.04
N PRO A 929 -34.93 47.55 29.74
CA PRO A 929 -36.21 47.66 29.04
C PRO A 929 -37.27 46.70 29.62
N ASP A 930 -38.52 47.17 29.79
CA ASP A 930 -39.64 46.33 30.27
C ASP A 930 -39.99 45.15 29.33
N ARG A 931 -39.42 45.11 28.13
CA ARG A 931 -39.62 44.07 27.11
C ARG A 931 -38.35 43.81 26.32
N GLY A 932 -38.06 42.54 26.10
CA GLY A 932 -36.93 42.05 25.31
C GLY A 932 -36.20 40.94 26.06
N GLU A 933 -35.19 40.37 25.41
CA GLU A 933 -34.30 39.39 26.03
C GLU A 933 -32.83 39.68 25.68
N VAL A 934 -31.92 39.21 26.52
CA VAL A 934 -30.52 39.02 26.15
C VAL A 934 -30.20 37.53 26.15
N GLU A 935 -29.57 37.08 25.08
CA GLU A 935 -29.07 35.72 24.93
C GLU A 935 -27.56 35.74 25.13
N ILE A 936 -27.09 35.11 26.21
CA ILE A 936 -25.68 34.90 26.51
C ILE A 936 -25.31 33.51 26.00
N ILE A 937 -24.48 33.48 24.96
CA ILE A 937 -23.92 32.25 24.41
C ILE A 937 -22.54 32.06 25.03
N VAL A 938 -22.32 30.87 25.59
CA VAL A 938 -21.03 30.46 26.13
C VAL A 938 -20.57 29.23 25.36
N GLU A 939 -19.39 29.33 24.78
CA GLU A 939 -18.72 28.27 24.08
C GLU A 939 -17.48 27.84 24.88
N VAL A 940 -17.43 26.57 25.23
CA VAL A 940 -16.26 25.94 25.86
C VAL A 940 -15.30 25.55 24.75
N ASP A 941 -14.06 26.04 24.85
CA ASP A 941 -13.02 25.78 23.87
C ASP A 941 -12.75 24.27 23.71
N GLU A 942 -12.43 23.86 22.48
CA GLU A 942 -12.22 22.46 22.11
C GLU A 942 -11.01 21.87 22.80
N LEU A 943 -9.97 22.68 23.01
CA LEU A 943 -8.74 22.29 23.70
C LEU A 943 -8.81 22.70 25.17
N GLY A 944 -8.63 21.72 26.05
CA GLY A 944 -8.47 21.93 27.48
C GLY A 944 -7.27 21.19 28.04
N VAL A 945 -6.82 21.62 29.22
CA VAL A 945 -5.67 21.04 29.92
C VAL A 945 -6.16 20.30 31.15
N VAL A 946 -5.76 19.05 31.37
CA VAL A 946 -6.15 18.31 32.57
C VAL A 946 -4.92 17.87 33.34
N ARG A 947 -4.88 18.21 34.63
CA ARG A 947 -3.80 17.79 35.52
C ARG A 947 -4.04 16.39 36.05
N ASN A 948 -3.02 15.54 36.06
CA ASN A 948 -3.07 14.23 36.71
C ASN A 948 -1.68 13.89 37.26
N GLY A 949 -1.50 13.93 38.57
CA GLY A 949 -0.18 13.83 39.22
C GLY A 949 0.69 15.06 38.94
N ASP A 950 1.92 14.80 38.49
CA ASP A 950 2.94 15.78 38.09
C ASP A 950 2.88 16.16 36.59
N LYS A 951 1.88 15.66 35.86
CA LYS A 951 1.73 15.84 34.41
C LYS A 951 0.50 16.67 34.05
N LEU A 952 0.63 17.44 32.97
CA LEU A 952 -0.46 18.14 32.30
C LEU A 952 -0.83 17.36 31.04
N TYR A 953 -2.11 17.09 30.84
CA TYR A 953 -2.63 16.37 29.69
C TYR A 953 -3.44 17.29 28.78
N ALA A 954 -3.25 17.20 27.48
CA ALA A 954 -4.12 17.87 26.52
C ALA A 954 -5.37 17.02 26.26
N LEU A 955 -6.55 17.63 26.36
CA LEU A 955 -7.83 17.04 26.03
C LEU A 955 -8.47 17.87 24.93
N ARG A 956 -8.69 17.27 23.74
CA ARG A 956 -9.31 17.95 22.61
C ARG A 956 -10.64 17.29 22.25
N LEU A 957 -11.73 18.05 22.33
CA LEU A 957 -13.05 17.61 21.92
C LEU A 957 -13.23 17.72 20.40
N PRO A 958 -14.09 16.90 19.78
CA PRO A 958 -14.35 16.94 18.33
C PRO A 958 -15.19 18.15 17.90
N VAL A 959 -15.93 18.75 18.83
CA VAL A 959 -16.77 19.93 18.62
C VAL A 959 -16.79 20.77 19.90
N PRO A 960 -16.89 22.11 19.78
CA PRO A 960 -17.01 22.98 20.95
C PRO A 960 -18.36 22.75 21.63
N LEU A 961 -18.37 22.79 22.96
CA LEU A 961 -19.61 22.66 23.72
C LEU A 961 -20.23 24.05 23.90
N VAL A 962 -21.33 24.28 23.18
CA VAL A 962 -22.06 25.56 23.21
C VAL A 962 -23.28 25.44 24.11
N LYS A 963 -23.43 26.40 25.03
CA LYS A 963 -24.63 26.64 25.84
C LYS A 963 -25.17 28.03 25.60
N SER A 964 -26.50 28.13 25.48
CA SER A 964 -27.19 29.41 25.42
C SER A 964 -28.06 29.62 26.66
N PHE A 965 -27.94 30.79 27.27
CA PHE A 965 -28.74 31.27 28.39
C PHE A 965 -29.54 32.49 27.95
N ARG A 966 -30.86 32.46 28.11
CA ARG A 966 -31.73 33.61 27.80
C ARG A 966 -32.19 34.28 29.07
N TYR A 967 -31.99 35.58 29.17
CA TYR A 967 -32.50 36.41 30.26
C TYR A 967 -33.63 37.27 29.74
N ASP A 968 -34.84 37.08 30.29
CA ASP A 968 -36.01 37.90 30.00
C ASP A 968 -35.98 39.15 30.89
N PHE A 969 -36.00 40.34 30.28
CA PHE A 969 -35.92 41.60 31.02
C PHE A 969 -37.16 41.88 31.88
N LYS A 970 -38.34 41.40 31.47
CA LYS A 970 -39.62 41.61 32.16
C LYS A 970 -39.72 40.74 33.41
N ASP A 971 -39.38 39.47 33.26
CA ASP A 971 -39.50 38.48 34.34
C ASP A 971 -38.26 38.42 35.25
N ALA A 972 -37.18 39.12 34.85
CA ALA A 972 -35.88 39.11 35.51
C ALA A 972 -35.36 37.69 35.81
N LYS A 973 -35.59 36.79 34.85
CA LYS A 973 -35.31 35.35 34.99
C LYS A 973 -34.41 34.87 33.87
N ILE A 974 -33.43 34.06 34.26
CA ILE A 974 -32.61 33.26 33.35
C ILE A 974 -33.40 31.98 33.03
N GLY A 975 -33.74 31.79 31.77
CA GLY A 975 -34.34 30.56 31.26
C GLY A 975 -33.37 29.38 31.37
N LYS A 976 -33.89 28.15 31.38
CA LYS A 976 -33.04 26.95 31.38
C LYS A 976 -32.09 26.97 30.18
N ALA A 977 -30.82 26.65 30.45
CA ALA A 977 -29.81 26.51 29.41
C ALA A 977 -30.32 25.59 28.28
N GLN A 978 -30.31 26.07 27.05
CA GLN A 978 -30.61 25.26 25.88
C GLN A 978 -29.29 24.70 25.33
N GLN A 979 -29.18 23.37 25.26
CA GLN A 979 -28.14 22.72 24.47
C GLN A 979 -28.43 22.87 22.98
N SER A 980 -27.38 22.80 22.15
CA SER A 980 -27.57 22.82 20.70
C SER A 980 -28.48 21.68 20.25
N ALA A 981 -29.38 21.96 19.29
CA ALA A 981 -30.32 20.99 18.75
C ALA A 981 -29.62 19.73 18.23
N PHE A 982 -28.46 19.90 17.58
CA PHE A 982 -27.64 18.80 17.07
C PHE A 982 -27.17 17.84 18.18
N SER A 983 -26.70 18.35 19.32
CA SER A 983 -26.21 17.50 20.42
C SER A 983 -27.35 16.69 21.03
N LYS A 984 -28.52 17.32 21.15
CA LYS A 984 -29.73 16.67 21.69
C LYS A 984 -30.25 15.59 20.73
N ASP A 985 -30.40 15.91 19.45
CA ASP A 985 -30.88 14.97 18.43
C ASP A 985 -29.93 13.76 18.26
N LEU A 986 -28.61 13.97 18.32
CA LEU A 986 -27.62 12.90 18.25
C LEU A 986 -27.71 11.94 19.46
N ILE A 987 -27.89 12.49 20.66
CA ILE A 987 -28.01 11.70 21.90
C ILE A 987 -29.32 10.91 21.93
N ASP A 988 -30.42 11.53 21.48
CA ASP A 988 -31.74 10.90 21.42
C ASP A 988 -31.78 9.81 20.34
N LEU A 989 -31.13 10.03 19.18
CA LEU A 989 -31.02 9.06 18.09
C LEU A 989 -30.19 7.82 18.48
N ILE A 990 -29.06 8.00 19.19
CA ILE A 990 -28.12 6.91 19.49
C ILE A 990 -28.56 6.10 20.72
N LEU A 991 -29.16 6.74 21.73
CA LEU A 991 -29.32 6.14 23.07
C LEU A 991 -30.76 6.08 23.59
N GLY A 992 -31.74 6.53 22.79
CA GLY A 992 -33.16 6.50 23.10
C GLY A 992 -33.61 7.55 24.14
N ASP A 993 -34.92 7.79 24.14
CA ASP A 993 -35.65 8.87 24.83
C ASP A 993 -35.73 8.68 26.37
N THR A 994 -34.57 8.64 27.03
CA THR A 994 -34.46 8.56 28.50
C THR A 994 -33.84 9.84 29.05
N ASN A 995 -34.72 10.70 29.56
CA ASN A 995 -34.55 12.16 29.62
C ASN A 995 -33.87 12.73 30.89
N ASP A 996 -33.19 11.95 31.74
CA ASP A 996 -32.60 12.49 33.00
C ASP A 996 -31.12 12.16 33.24
N ARG A 997 -30.43 11.48 32.30
CA ARG A 997 -29.03 11.04 32.47
C ARG A 997 -28.08 11.47 31.36
N ILE A 998 -28.35 12.60 30.70
CA ILE A 998 -27.47 13.18 29.65
C ILE A 998 -26.02 13.34 30.16
N ARG A 999 -25.83 13.68 31.44
CA ARG A 999 -24.52 13.78 32.12
C ARG A 999 -23.66 12.50 32.08
N GLN A 1000 -24.27 11.31 31.99
CA GLN A 1000 -23.55 10.03 31.90
C GLN A 1000 -23.22 9.64 30.46
N LYS A 1001 -23.75 10.37 29.47
CA LYS A 1001 -23.73 9.98 28.05
C LYS A 1001 -22.63 10.69 27.23
N MET A 1002 -22.19 11.89 27.62
CA MET A 1002 -21.14 12.66 26.95
C MET A 1002 -19.81 12.67 27.72
N ALA A 1003 -18.69 12.84 27.01
CA ALA A 1003 -17.39 13.08 27.62
C ALA A 1003 -17.37 14.47 28.26
N MET A 1004 -16.76 14.58 29.45
CA MET A 1004 -16.63 15.86 30.15
C MET A 1004 -15.43 16.65 29.59
N PRO A 1005 -15.62 17.90 29.14
CA PRO A 1005 -14.50 18.79 28.80
C PRO A 1005 -13.55 19.00 29.98
N SER A 1006 -12.35 19.51 29.72
CA SER A 1006 -11.52 20.03 30.81
C SER A 1006 -12.20 21.24 31.47
N ALA A 1007 -12.10 21.33 32.80
CA ALA A 1007 -12.43 22.57 33.49
C ALA A 1007 -11.42 23.68 33.18
N TRP A 1008 -10.14 23.32 32.99
CA TRP A 1008 -9.10 24.26 32.59
C TRP A 1008 -9.13 24.40 31.07
N THR A 1009 -9.90 25.39 30.64
CA THR A 1009 -10.21 25.73 29.25
C THR A 1009 -10.44 27.24 29.10
N SER A 1010 -10.63 27.70 27.86
CA SER A 1010 -11.11 29.06 27.57
C SER A 1010 -12.62 29.05 27.35
N LEU A 1011 -13.27 30.14 27.76
CA LEU A 1011 -14.69 30.37 27.52
C LEU A 1011 -14.84 31.53 26.54
N THR A 1012 -15.47 31.28 25.40
CA THR A 1012 -15.86 32.32 24.44
C THR A 1012 -17.29 32.73 24.72
N LEU A 1013 -17.49 34.02 24.99
CA LEU A 1013 -18.75 34.62 25.40
C LEU A 1013 -19.27 35.51 24.28
N LYS A 1014 -20.58 35.47 24.03
CA LYS A 1014 -21.26 36.40 23.12
C LYS A 1014 -22.60 36.82 23.70
N ALA A 1015 -22.89 38.12 23.66
CA ALA A 1015 -24.18 38.67 24.06
C ALA A 1015 -24.99 39.08 22.82
N ILE A 1016 -26.21 38.59 22.72
CA ILE A 1016 -27.16 38.95 21.65
C ILE A 1016 -28.38 39.59 22.28
N PHE A 1017 -28.53 40.91 22.09
CA PHE A 1017 -29.67 41.67 22.59
C PHE A 1017 -30.83 41.63 21.58
N LYS A 1018 -32.00 41.18 22.02
CA LYS A 1018 -33.25 41.22 21.26
C LYS A 1018 -34.21 42.18 21.95
N VAL A 1019 -34.01 43.46 21.69
CA VAL A 1019 -34.82 44.57 22.21
C VAL A 1019 -35.71 45.18 21.12
N PRO A 1020 -36.87 45.77 21.46
CA PRO A 1020 -37.70 46.49 20.49
C PRO A 1020 -36.92 47.59 19.77
N HIS A 1021 -37.28 47.89 18.52
CA HIS A 1021 -36.55 48.75 17.56
C HIS A 1021 -36.32 50.23 17.98
N LYS A 1022 -36.66 50.62 19.22
CA LYS A 1022 -36.48 51.96 19.81
C LYS A 1022 -36.00 51.94 21.27
N ALA A 1023 -35.78 50.77 21.86
CA ALA A 1023 -35.32 50.66 23.24
C ALA A 1023 -33.79 50.79 23.30
N THR A 1024 -33.28 51.48 24.32
CA THR A 1024 -31.84 51.56 24.60
C THR A 1024 -31.32 50.18 24.97
N ILE A 1025 -30.20 49.75 24.38
CA ILE A 1025 -29.57 48.48 24.72
C ILE A 1025 -28.96 48.61 26.13
N PRO A 1026 -29.39 47.79 27.11
CA PRO A 1026 -28.83 47.84 28.45
C PRO A 1026 -27.37 47.37 28.43
N GLN A 1027 -26.51 48.05 29.19
CA GLN A 1027 -25.09 47.70 29.29
C GLN A 1027 -24.89 46.68 30.41
N ILE A 1028 -24.25 45.56 30.11
CA ILE A 1028 -23.85 44.56 31.10
C ILE A 1028 -22.72 45.18 31.94
N GLU A 1029 -22.80 45.02 33.26
CA GLU A 1029 -21.75 45.41 34.22
C GLU A 1029 -21.06 44.16 34.78
N ARG A 1030 -21.81 43.06 34.95
CA ARG A 1030 -21.29 41.81 35.52
C ARG A 1030 -22.07 40.58 35.08
N LEU A 1031 -21.37 39.45 34.93
CA LEU A 1031 -21.96 38.12 34.74
C LEU A 1031 -21.51 37.19 35.87
N ASP A 1032 -22.47 36.49 36.49
CA ASP A 1032 -22.20 35.57 37.61
C ASP A 1032 -22.40 34.12 37.12
N PHE A 1033 -21.34 33.31 37.15
CA PHE A 1033 -21.36 31.92 36.69
C PHE A 1033 -21.12 30.92 37.83
N ALA A 1034 -21.59 29.69 37.62
CA ALA A 1034 -21.20 28.54 38.43
C ALA A 1034 -20.81 27.35 37.53
N MET A 1035 -19.62 26.81 37.75
CA MET A 1035 -19.14 25.57 37.14
C MET A 1035 -19.24 24.42 38.13
N VAL A 1036 -19.86 23.32 37.71
CA VAL A 1036 -19.77 22.03 38.40
C VAL A 1036 -18.58 21.30 37.82
N ILE A 1037 -17.58 21.04 38.65
CA ILE A 1037 -16.31 20.43 38.28
C ILE A 1037 -16.20 19.08 39.00
N SER A 1038 -16.08 18.01 38.23
CA SER A 1038 -15.73 16.70 38.77
C SER A 1038 -14.22 16.63 38.95
N SER A 1039 -13.74 16.27 40.14
CA SER A 1039 -12.32 16.38 40.48
C SER A 1039 -11.87 15.36 41.52
N LEU A 1040 -10.59 15.01 41.51
CA LEU A 1040 -9.94 14.16 42.50
C LEU A 1040 -9.10 14.98 43.46
N LYS A 1041 -9.09 14.57 44.73
CA LYS A 1041 -8.22 15.20 45.71
C LYS A 1041 -6.77 14.83 45.44
N ALA A 1042 -5.90 15.82 45.25
CA ALA A 1042 -4.49 15.57 45.01
C ALA A 1042 -3.77 15.14 46.31
N ALA A 1043 -2.70 14.34 46.19
CA ALA A 1043 -1.76 14.12 47.29
C ALA A 1043 -1.12 15.46 47.74
N LYS A 1044 -0.51 15.54 48.93
CA LYS A 1044 0.15 16.78 49.43
C LYS A 1044 1.15 17.30 48.37
N GLN A 1045 0.72 18.27 47.58
CA GLN A 1045 1.47 18.86 46.49
C GLN A 1045 1.58 20.35 46.73
N VAL A 1046 2.59 20.94 46.10
CA VAL A 1046 2.93 22.34 46.19
C VAL A 1046 2.84 22.88 44.78
N VAL A 1047 2.04 23.93 44.58
CA VAL A 1047 1.82 24.51 43.26
C VAL A 1047 2.47 25.87 43.16
N LEU A 1048 3.25 26.04 42.11
CA LEU A 1048 3.81 27.31 41.67
C LEU A 1048 3.07 27.75 40.41
N ASP A 1049 2.28 28.81 40.55
CA ASP A 1049 1.75 29.57 39.42
C ASP A 1049 2.60 30.82 39.26
N ALA A 1050 3.51 30.80 38.29
CA ALA A 1050 4.42 31.91 38.05
C ALA A 1050 4.13 32.54 36.68
N SER A 1051 4.07 33.87 36.65
CA SER A 1051 3.85 34.63 35.43
C SER A 1051 4.70 35.90 35.43
N SER A 1052 4.97 36.45 34.25
CA SER A 1052 5.37 37.85 34.14
C SER A 1052 4.12 38.72 34.07
N THR A 1053 4.09 39.86 34.77
CA THR A 1053 2.96 40.81 34.67
C THR A 1053 2.84 41.42 33.28
N ASP A 1054 3.94 41.46 32.53
CA ASP A 1054 3.90 41.88 31.13
C ASP A 1054 3.62 40.71 30.18
N GLY A 1055 3.80 39.45 30.61
CA GLY A 1055 3.65 38.25 29.77
C GLY A 1055 4.80 38.01 28.78
N PHE A 1056 5.78 38.90 28.69
CA PHE A 1056 6.88 38.87 27.72
C PHE A 1056 8.23 38.55 28.37
N SER A 1057 8.50 39.21 29.48
CA SER A 1057 9.81 39.18 30.13
C SER A 1057 9.99 37.82 30.80
N ALA A 1058 11.04 37.10 30.38
CA ALA A 1058 11.29 35.79 30.92
C ALA A 1058 11.74 35.88 32.38
N PHE A 1059 11.23 34.97 33.18
CA PHE A 1059 11.85 34.60 34.44
C PHE A 1059 12.34 33.16 34.33
N SER A 1060 13.09 32.70 35.31
CA SER A 1060 13.54 31.33 35.38
C SER A 1060 13.09 30.68 36.68
N VAL A 1061 12.67 29.43 36.55
CA VAL A 1061 12.36 28.54 37.67
C VAL A 1061 13.40 27.44 37.64
N GLN A 1062 14.25 27.37 38.67
CA GLN A 1062 15.39 26.43 38.74
C GLN A 1062 16.29 26.46 37.48
N GLY A 1063 16.55 27.65 36.95
CA GLY A 1063 17.43 27.84 35.78
C GLY A 1063 16.80 27.50 34.43
N VAL A 1064 15.51 27.16 34.37
CA VAL A 1064 14.76 27.00 33.11
C VAL A 1064 13.94 28.27 32.84
N PRO A 1065 14.08 28.92 31.67
CA PRO A 1065 13.37 30.15 31.37
C PRO A 1065 11.89 29.91 30.98
N TYR A 1066 11.00 30.74 31.51
CA TYR A 1066 9.55 30.74 31.31
C TYR A 1066 9.01 32.17 31.22
N THR A 1067 7.95 32.38 30.45
CA THR A 1067 7.11 33.60 30.50
C THR A 1067 5.84 33.38 31.31
N GLN A 1068 5.38 32.13 31.34
CA GLN A 1068 4.37 31.59 32.24
C GLN A 1068 4.77 30.16 32.60
N ALA A 1069 4.74 29.82 33.89
CA ALA A 1069 5.07 28.50 34.39
C ALA A 1069 4.02 28.07 35.40
N TYR A 1070 3.38 26.94 35.14
CA TYR A 1070 2.54 26.26 36.12
C TYR A 1070 3.20 24.94 36.48
N GLN A 1071 3.86 24.89 37.63
CA GLN A 1071 4.57 23.68 38.08
C GLN A 1071 3.91 23.08 39.32
N VAL A 1072 3.71 21.77 39.26
CA VAL A 1072 3.16 20.99 40.37
C VAL A 1072 4.27 20.08 40.89
N MET A 1073 4.59 20.22 42.16
CA MET A 1073 5.66 19.45 42.80
C MET A 1073 5.12 18.56 43.92
N ASN A 1074 5.62 17.33 44.00
CA ASN A 1074 5.28 16.41 45.09
C ASN A 1074 5.89 16.90 46.42
N GLY A 1075 5.06 16.92 47.48
CA GLY A 1075 5.35 17.67 48.70
C GLY A 1075 6.20 16.93 49.73
N THR A 1076 7.39 17.50 49.98
CA THR A 1076 7.97 17.73 51.32
C THR A 1076 8.84 18.98 51.23
N ARG A 1077 8.22 20.17 51.22
CA ARG A 1077 8.91 21.49 51.13
C ARG A 1077 9.88 21.61 49.94
N THR A 1078 9.34 21.87 48.75
CA THR A 1078 10.15 22.27 47.58
C THR A 1078 10.53 23.73 47.70
N GLU A 1079 11.80 23.98 47.99
CA GLU A 1079 12.42 25.28 47.78
C GLU A 1079 12.71 25.44 46.29
N VAL A 1080 12.24 26.54 45.70
CA VAL A 1080 12.39 26.81 44.28
C VAL A 1080 13.13 28.12 44.09
N GLU A 1081 14.19 28.09 43.29
CA GLU A 1081 14.92 29.28 42.92
C GLU A 1081 14.20 29.97 41.77
N LEU A 1082 13.77 31.21 42.02
CA LEU A 1082 13.20 32.09 41.02
C LEU A 1082 14.23 33.17 40.69
N SER A 1083 14.52 33.35 39.40
CA SER A 1083 15.35 34.45 38.93
C SER A 1083 14.65 35.18 37.81
N ALA A 1084 14.51 36.50 37.91
CA ALA A 1084 14.25 37.33 36.75
C ALA A 1084 15.39 37.05 35.76
N ALA A 1085 15.06 36.63 34.54
CA ALA A 1085 16.09 36.28 33.57
C ALA A 1085 16.72 37.57 33.01
N ASP A 1086 17.97 37.48 32.51
CA ASP A 1086 18.64 38.58 31.79
C ASP A 1086 17.89 39.00 30.49
N LEU A 1087 16.86 38.23 30.10
CA LEU A 1087 15.94 38.45 28.98
C LEU A 1087 14.73 39.30 29.37
N ALA A 1088 14.96 40.42 30.07
CA ALA A 1088 13.94 41.46 30.16
C ALA A 1088 13.69 42.04 28.75
N THR A 1089 12.43 42.31 28.42
CA THR A 1089 12.08 42.96 27.14
C THR A 1089 12.92 44.25 26.96
N PRO A 1090 13.52 44.53 25.78
CA PRO A 1090 14.35 45.73 25.59
C PRO A 1090 13.63 47.00 26.04
N GLY A 1091 14.28 47.81 26.88
CA GLY A 1091 13.67 49.00 27.47
C GLY A 1091 12.83 48.75 28.72
N ARG A 1092 12.85 47.54 29.29
CA ARG A 1092 12.31 47.23 30.61
C ARG A 1092 13.37 46.63 31.54
N GLN A 1093 13.21 46.87 32.83
CA GLN A 1093 14.03 46.30 33.89
C GLN A 1093 13.12 45.64 34.93
N PHE A 1094 13.63 44.58 35.55
CA PHE A 1094 12.96 43.95 36.66
C PHE A 1094 12.73 44.95 37.81
N ASP A 1095 11.52 44.98 38.38
CA ASP A 1095 11.16 45.84 39.50
C ASP A 1095 11.05 45.05 40.80
N LYS A 1096 10.17 44.05 40.82
CA LYS A 1096 9.88 43.22 42.00
C LYS A 1096 9.14 41.95 41.61
N TRP A 1097 9.15 40.99 42.52
CA TRP A 1097 8.29 39.83 42.53
C TRP A 1097 7.10 40.10 43.45
N LEU A 1098 5.89 39.84 42.98
CA LEU A 1098 4.68 39.80 43.81
C LEU A 1098 4.41 38.34 44.16
N ILE A 1099 4.57 37.97 45.42
CA ILE A 1099 4.40 36.61 45.90
C ILE A 1099 3.11 36.52 46.71
N HIS A 1100 2.25 35.59 46.32
CA HIS A 1100 0.98 35.31 46.94
C HIS A 1100 1.01 33.88 47.47
N GLN A 1101 0.85 33.73 48.77
CA GLN A 1101 0.94 32.45 49.47
C GLN A 1101 -0.27 32.28 50.37
N GLY A 1102 -1.39 31.81 49.80
CA GLY A 1102 -2.70 31.87 50.44
C GLY A 1102 -3.14 33.32 50.66
N SER A 1103 -3.45 33.71 51.90
CA SER A 1103 -3.80 35.10 52.26
C SER A 1103 -2.60 36.02 52.46
N ALA A 1104 -1.38 35.48 52.54
CA ALA A 1104 -0.17 36.27 52.72
C ALA A 1104 0.30 36.84 51.36
N ARG A 1105 0.55 38.16 51.31
CA ARG A 1105 1.19 38.84 50.18
C ARG A 1105 2.56 39.33 50.61
N LYS A 1106 3.58 39.02 49.81
CA LYS A 1106 4.95 39.47 50.03
C LYS A 1106 5.49 40.05 48.73
N GLU A 1107 6.24 41.13 48.82
CA GLU A 1107 7.04 41.63 47.71
C GLU A 1107 8.50 41.23 47.90
N GLU A 1108 9.18 40.83 46.83
CA GLU A 1108 10.62 40.55 46.84
C GLU A 1108 11.30 41.38 45.75
N LYS A 1109 12.34 42.13 46.13
CA LYS A 1109 13.03 43.05 45.19
C LYS A 1109 14.30 42.44 44.62
N ALA A 1110 14.80 41.36 45.21
CA ALA A 1110 15.92 40.64 44.65
C ALA A 1110 15.50 39.99 43.32
N PRO A 1111 16.24 40.19 42.21
CA PRO A 1111 15.93 39.57 40.92
C PRO A 1111 16.00 38.04 41.04
N THR A 1112 16.92 37.51 41.85
CA THR A 1112 17.04 36.10 42.17
C THR A 1112 16.76 35.86 43.66
N PHE A 1113 15.87 34.93 43.97
CA PHE A 1113 15.60 34.52 45.35
C PHE A 1113 15.09 33.07 45.42
N LYS A 1114 15.26 32.45 46.60
CA LYS A 1114 14.69 31.14 46.89
C LYS A 1114 13.34 31.29 47.56
N LEU A 1115 12.33 30.63 47.01
CA LEU A 1115 10.96 30.63 47.49
C LEU A 1115 10.61 29.24 48.01
N LEU A 1116 10.30 29.17 49.30
CA LEU A 1116 9.69 27.97 49.86
C LEU A 1116 8.24 27.91 49.41
N LEU A 1117 7.90 26.96 48.55
CA LEU A 1117 6.52 26.81 48.09
C LEU A 1117 5.62 26.30 49.23
N ASN A 1118 4.39 26.81 49.28
CA ASN A 1118 3.31 26.30 50.12
C ASN A 1118 2.13 25.85 49.23
N ARG A 1119 1.01 25.40 49.83
CA ARG A 1119 -0.10 24.77 49.07
C ARG A 1119 -0.47 25.54 47.79
N HIS A 1120 -0.54 26.88 47.83
CA HIS A 1120 -0.76 27.75 46.67
C HIS A 1120 0.18 28.95 46.67
N THR A 1121 1.25 28.85 45.89
CA THR A 1121 2.21 29.93 45.69
C THR A 1121 2.04 30.50 44.29
N LYS A 1122 1.43 31.69 44.19
CA LYS A 1122 1.41 32.48 42.95
C LYS A 1122 2.52 33.52 43.00
N VAL A 1123 3.25 33.69 41.90
CA VAL A 1123 4.37 34.62 41.82
C VAL A 1123 4.31 35.39 40.51
N GLU A 1124 4.30 36.72 40.60
CA GLU A 1124 4.29 37.58 39.42
C GLU A 1124 5.60 38.37 39.34
N ALA A 1125 6.34 38.23 38.26
CA ALA A 1125 7.50 39.05 37.96
C ALA A 1125 7.03 40.39 37.40
N VAL A 1126 7.26 41.47 38.13
CA VAL A 1126 6.93 42.83 37.70
C VAL A 1126 8.12 43.45 37.00
N PHE A 1127 7.92 43.90 35.76
CA PHE A 1127 8.91 44.63 34.98
C PHE A 1127 8.40 46.05 34.70
N LYS A 1128 9.26 47.03 34.95
CA LYS A 1128 8.97 48.45 34.71
C LYS A 1128 9.79 48.98 33.52
N PRO A 1129 9.37 50.08 32.88
CA PRO A 1129 10.20 50.77 31.90
C PRO A 1129 11.59 51.09 32.46
N ALA A 1130 12.63 50.80 31.69
CA ALA A 1130 13.99 51.21 32.01
C ALA A 1130 14.07 52.75 31.88
N PRO A 1131 14.75 53.45 32.81
CA PRO A 1131 14.95 54.89 32.69
C PRO A 1131 15.70 55.19 31.39
N ASP A 1132 15.19 56.15 30.62
CA ASP A 1132 15.83 56.65 29.39
C ASP A 1132 17.27 57.09 29.70
N ASN A 1133 18.24 56.33 29.20
CA ASN A 1133 19.67 56.62 29.38
C ASN A 1133 20.16 57.73 28.42
N THR A 1134 19.31 58.71 28.12
CA THR A 1134 19.69 59.92 27.36
C THR A 1134 20.30 61.03 28.25
N THR A 1135 20.44 60.81 29.56
CA THR A 1135 21.01 61.82 30.50
C THR A 1135 22.31 61.40 31.19
N ALA A 1136 22.96 60.30 30.79
CA ALA A 1136 24.24 59.85 31.36
C ALA A 1136 25.44 59.88 30.38
N ARG A 1137 25.47 60.89 29.50
CA ARG A 1137 26.71 61.40 28.87
C ARG A 1137 26.66 62.93 28.91
N ALA A 1138 27.04 63.48 30.07
CA ALA A 1138 27.56 64.83 30.24
C ALA A 1138 28.94 64.72 30.89
#